data_AF-A0A851QM78-F1
#
_entry.id   AF-A0A851QM78-F1
#
_cell.length_a   1.000
_cell.length_b   1.000
_cell.length_c   1.000
_cell.angle_alpha   90.00
_cell.angle_beta   90.00
_cell.angle_gamma   90.00
#
_symmetry.space_group_name_H-M   'P 1'
#
loop_
_entity.id
_entity.type
_entity.pdbx_description
1 polymer ?
#
loop_
_entity_poly.entity_id
_entity_poly.type
_entity_poly.pdbx_seq_one_letter_code
_entity_poly.pdbx_strand_id
1 'polypeptide(L)'
;TGPMSLECLGNLLRITLSAEYFEDKYLSLYVVDQSGTARELDEAMAAQCGYTVTYNTWRSIELHASALSCHSHLQKDVFTVTIQIKVSHTPDMSNATTHEKSASCQYGPWSPRELICESNYMEVSVRKEVPQSIKDFVQDEPEDWILVFPEAKAEEASIWQIVFHQPEEKRALLVSNAWSAGYGLNTTDSRVLLRVPYTAAQVQLLEVGVLLLAQQAARLCRSNQLPSLQDQGITFSVLRSSTFYKYQWVILMVDTAVACPVDGVDYTNKTITWTVPKYIPPLSAGVTSFKDVLVEAGVDLHKLSAKEMASRKYVLLNELKAIIMKIPIGAEGGYYKTSVSNGQLGIKYTINLFLEHQWEDNKWRLTKHTIIKEIETPSEQAEVTITNNLNLSARLMNVTVGTFLPDVELVNLTIEGVAVAVPEAVQHGYQIHRTRYANGSKAYEIQVPLDAPSVKKEYMREDMRAYTLNVTLTFITYPSSETFAVPVIALSAVKDAVLPSARGFCDGRNLHLIITRGNVDQNWLPFISDWHLTQEAAQKYNYILRDNGTHLAISVPFLSPHVSYEDFHNSAIKASFHLTLKDGITLAQRRDFSVSCIFSPSELIQCLPNGTVIITAIKLVGGEDLDTALLVLRDRQCKPSLVTEKTATFKFNVNTCGTSRKSNSTTMTYENEVLYFRPGNDTPIYQLKFLCSYAVKQSADVQHESKKNPPPSIKPGFGCLTLSLKLFKEKSYSEPYQESEYPVVKYLREALYFEVELLQPKDARLALNLDDCWTTNSQSQDSLPQWHILNHGCENNKDSYRTVFHTVDYSLRVKFPQHFKRFEVRMFTFVQGTSLIQE
;
A
#
# COMPACT_ATOMS: atom_id res chain seq x y z
N THR A 1 27.84 -27.26 23.92
CA THR A 1 26.99 -27.69 22.79
C THR A 1 27.69 -27.23 21.53
N GLY A 2 28.10 -28.16 20.65
CA GLY A 2 28.79 -27.80 19.40
C GLY A 2 27.84 -27.18 18.38
N PRO A 3 28.35 -26.57 17.29
CA PRO A 3 27.52 -25.96 16.23
C PRO A 3 26.64 -26.97 15.47
N MET A 4 26.88 -28.29 15.65
CA MET A 4 26.12 -29.35 15.00
C MET A 4 25.86 -30.51 15.96
N SER A 5 24.71 -31.16 15.85
CA SER A 5 24.38 -32.47 16.45
C SER A 5 24.14 -33.51 15.35
N LEU A 6 24.50 -34.77 15.63
CA LEU A 6 24.25 -35.90 14.73
C LEU A 6 23.47 -36.97 15.48
N GLU A 7 22.53 -37.60 14.79
CA GLU A 7 21.68 -38.63 15.34
C GLU A 7 21.43 -39.73 14.30
N CYS A 8 21.64 -40.99 14.71
CA CYS A 8 21.42 -42.15 13.85
C CYS A 8 19.97 -42.64 14.02
N LEU A 9 19.17 -42.55 12.96
CA LEU A 9 17.75 -42.86 12.94
C LEU A 9 17.48 -44.06 12.01
N GLY A 10 18.07 -45.20 12.35
CA GLY A 10 17.99 -46.40 11.53
C GLY A 10 18.82 -46.27 10.25
N ASN A 11 18.15 -46.29 9.09
CA ASN A 11 18.80 -46.15 7.78
C ASN A 11 18.97 -44.69 7.32
N LEU A 12 18.70 -43.73 8.21
CA LEU A 12 18.91 -42.30 7.98
C LEU A 12 19.82 -41.73 9.07
N LEU A 13 20.71 -40.83 8.67
CA LEU A 13 21.48 -39.99 9.59
C LEU A 13 20.88 -38.59 9.56
N ARG A 14 20.47 -38.09 10.72
CA ARG A 14 19.98 -36.72 10.92
C ARG A 14 21.10 -35.84 11.45
N ILE A 15 21.29 -34.68 10.83
CA ILE A 15 22.28 -33.69 11.22
C ILE A 15 21.57 -32.37 11.41
N THR A 16 21.66 -31.82 12.62
CA THR A 16 21.00 -30.56 12.97
C THR A 16 22.05 -29.50 13.22
N LEU A 17 21.89 -28.36 12.56
CA LEU A 17 22.74 -27.19 12.69
C LEU A 17 22.11 -26.21 13.68
N SER A 18 22.90 -25.73 14.64
CA SER A 18 22.42 -24.82 15.70
C SER A 18 22.09 -23.44 15.13
N ALA A 19 20.81 -23.07 15.18
CA ALA A 19 20.31 -21.76 14.74
C ALA A 19 21.12 -20.57 15.28
N GLU A 20 21.49 -20.60 16.57
CA GLU A 20 22.22 -19.51 17.24
C GLU A 20 23.62 -19.28 16.64
N TYR A 21 24.27 -20.34 16.16
CA TYR A 21 25.64 -20.24 15.63
C TYR A 21 25.67 -19.70 14.20
N PHE A 22 24.61 -19.96 13.42
CA PHE A 22 24.52 -19.59 12.00
C PHE A 22 23.61 -18.37 11.76
N GLU A 23 23.15 -17.67 12.81
CA GLU A 23 22.39 -16.43 12.70
C GLU A 23 23.21 -15.38 11.90
N ASP A 24 22.58 -14.80 10.87
CA ASP A 24 23.14 -13.78 9.97
C ASP A 24 24.42 -14.19 9.21
N LYS A 25 24.54 -15.49 8.88
CA LYS A 25 25.62 -16.04 8.07
C LYS A 25 25.08 -16.79 6.84
N TYR A 26 25.81 -16.70 5.74
CA TYR A 26 25.62 -17.52 4.55
C TYR A 26 26.30 -18.88 4.74
N LEU A 27 25.68 -19.93 4.24
CA LEU A 27 26.16 -21.31 4.37
C LEU A 27 26.09 -22.08 3.05
N SER A 28 27.10 -22.90 2.79
CA SER A 28 27.13 -23.89 1.72
C SER A 28 27.47 -25.26 2.33
N LEU A 29 26.70 -26.27 1.93
CA LEU A 29 26.84 -27.65 2.39
C LEU A 29 27.65 -28.46 1.38
N TYR A 30 28.58 -29.28 1.87
CA TYR A 30 29.42 -30.16 1.08
C TYR A 30 29.43 -31.57 1.66
N VAL A 31 29.49 -32.57 0.80
CA VAL A 31 29.71 -33.97 1.17
C VAL A 31 31.13 -34.38 0.79
N VAL A 32 31.83 -35.06 1.69
CA VAL A 32 33.24 -35.43 1.50
C VAL A 32 33.32 -36.91 1.12
N ASP A 33 34.02 -37.20 0.02
CA ASP A 33 34.22 -38.57 -0.44
C ASP A 33 35.39 -39.28 0.27
N GLN A 34 35.56 -40.57 -0.04
CA GLN A 34 36.61 -41.41 0.56
C GLN A 34 38.04 -40.94 0.23
N SER A 35 38.21 -40.13 -0.82
CA SER A 35 39.49 -39.52 -1.17
C SER A 35 39.75 -38.19 -0.45
N GLY A 36 38.79 -37.71 0.34
CA GLY A 36 38.82 -36.41 1.01
C GLY A 36 38.36 -35.25 0.12
N THR A 37 37.78 -35.52 -1.05
CA THR A 37 37.30 -34.47 -1.96
C THR A 37 35.90 -34.03 -1.57
N ALA A 38 35.72 -32.74 -1.33
CA ALA A 38 34.45 -32.14 -0.97
C ALA A 38 33.65 -31.71 -2.22
N ARG A 39 32.40 -32.14 -2.31
CA ARG A 39 31.46 -31.78 -3.40
C ARG A 39 30.29 -31.02 -2.83
N GLU A 40 29.91 -29.92 -3.49
CA GLU A 40 28.80 -29.09 -3.06
C GLU A 40 27.48 -29.85 -3.17
N LEU A 41 26.65 -29.75 -2.14
CA LEU A 41 25.36 -30.42 -2.06
C LEU A 41 24.26 -29.45 -2.50
N ASP A 42 24.04 -29.35 -3.80
CA ASP A 42 22.89 -28.65 -4.37
C ASP A 42 21.61 -29.53 -4.35
N GLU A 43 20.46 -28.96 -4.70
CA GLU A 43 19.16 -29.64 -4.62
C GLU A 43 19.09 -30.88 -5.53
N ALA A 44 19.68 -30.80 -6.73
CA ALA A 44 19.68 -31.89 -7.71
C ALA A 44 20.57 -33.04 -7.24
N MET A 45 21.79 -32.72 -6.80
CA MET A 45 22.72 -33.68 -6.23
C MET A 45 22.14 -34.29 -4.95
N ALA A 46 21.47 -33.51 -4.10
CA ALA A 46 20.87 -34.01 -2.87
C ALA A 46 19.85 -35.14 -3.17
N ALA A 47 18.87 -34.89 -4.03
CA ALA A 47 17.86 -35.89 -4.37
C ALA A 47 18.47 -37.11 -5.08
N GLN A 48 19.41 -36.90 -6.01
CA GLN A 48 20.08 -37.98 -6.72
C GLN A 48 20.96 -38.84 -5.81
N CYS A 49 21.55 -38.25 -4.78
CA CYS A 49 22.52 -38.89 -3.90
C CYS A 49 21.97 -39.31 -2.53
N GLY A 50 20.68 -39.15 -2.27
CA GLY A 50 20.05 -39.61 -1.03
C GLY A 50 20.32 -38.69 0.15
N TYR A 51 20.28 -37.39 -0.12
CA TYR A 51 20.36 -36.33 0.88
C TYR A 51 19.15 -35.41 0.80
N THR A 52 18.78 -34.83 1.93
CA THR A 52 17.64 -33.93 2.04
C THR A 52 17.99 -32.80 2.98
N VAL A 53 17.80 -31.57 2.53
CA VAL A 53 18.11 -30.37 3.32
C VAL A 53 16.80 -29.65 3.58
N THR A 54 16.44 -29.50 4.86
CA THR A 54 15.27 -28.74 5.30
C THR A 54 15.68 -27.56 6.17
N TYR A 55 14.96 -26.45 5.99
CA TYR A 55 15.20 -25.21 6.73
C TYR A 55 14.02 -24.99 7.68
N ASN A 56 14.27 -25.07 8.99
CA ASN A 56 13.23 -24.86 10.00
C ASN A 56 13.04 -23.35 10.30
N THR A 57 11.89 -23.01 10.88
CA THR A 57 11.39 -21.67 11.23
C THR A 57 12.33 -20.84 12.12
N TRP A 58 13.23 -21.46 12.88
CA TRP A 58 14.25 -20.76 13.68
C TRP A 58 15.60 -20.59 12.98
N ARG A 59 15.68 -20.72 11.64
CA ARG A 59 16.95 -20.76 10.89
C ARG A 59 17.86 -21.95 11.25
N SER A 60 17.33 -22.98 11.93
CA SER A 60 18.07 -24.23 12.09
C SER A 60 17.93 -25.05 10.82
N ILE A 61 19.04 -25.62 10.37
CA ILE A 61 19.08 -26.44 9.17
C ILE A 61 19.18 -27.89 9.60
N GLU A 62 18.41 -28.71 8.92
CA GLU A 62 18.39 -30.14 9.13
C GLU A 62 18.74 -30.85 7.84
N LEU A 63 19.68 -31.77 7.94
CA LEU A 63 20.18 -32.56 6.82
C LEU A 63 19.96 -34.03 7.14
N HIS A 64 19.26 -34.73 6.25
CA HIS A 64 19.12 -36.18 6.28
C HIS A 64 20.03 -36.80 5.24
N ALA A 65 20.66 -37.92 5.59
CA ALA A 65 21.45 -38.73 4.67
C ALA A 65 21.01 -40.19 4.77
N SER A 66 20.65 -40.79 3.63
CA SER A 66 20.39 -42.23 3.52
C SER A 66 21.65 -43.03 3.84
N ALA A 67 21.50 -44.20 4.45
CA ALA A 67 22.57 -45.16 4.72
C ALA A 67 23.31 -45.60 3.45
N LEU A 68 22.69 -45.44 2.27
CA LEU A 68 23.28 -45.74 0.97
C LEU A 68 23.61 -44.46 0.18
N SER A 69 23.73 -43.31 0.84
CA SER A 69 23.94 -42.02 0.15
C SER A 69 25.24 -42.01 -0.66
N CYS A 70 25.34 -41.16 -1.69
CA CYS A 70 26.62 -41.01 -2.41
C CYS A 70 27.72 -40.58 -1.46
N HIS A 71 28.96 -41.02 -1.72
CA HIS A 71 30.12 -40.66 -0.92
C HIS A 71 30.09 -41.16 0.54
N SER A 72 29.05 -41.91 0.94
CA SER A 72 29.06 -42.66 2.20
C SER A 72 29.98 -43.89 2.09
N HIS A 73 30.52 -44.31 3.23
CA HIS A 73 31.28 -45.55 3.35
C HIS A 73 30.47 -46.57 4.15
N LEU A 74 29.95 -47.58 3.46
CA LEU A 74 29.23 -48.69 4.07
C LEU A 74 30.16 -49.89 4.24
N GLN A 75 30.41 -50.30 5.49
CA GLN A 75 31.16 -51.50 5.81
C GLN A 75 30.30 -52.42 6.68
N LYS A 76 29.91 -53.57 6.13
CA LYS A 76 28.91 -54.50 6.73
C LYS A 76 27.59 -53.75 7.02
N ASP A 77 27.33 -53.48 8.29
CA ASP A 77 26.12 -52.84 8.81
C ASP A 77 26.42 -51.45 9.39
N VAL A 78 27.59 -50.87 9.12
CA VAL A 78 27.95 -49.52 9.59
C VAL A 78 28.17 -48.62 8.39
N PHE A 79 27.37 -47.56 8.27
CA PHE A 79 27.55 -46.53 7.26
C PHE A 79 28.13 -45.27 7.87
N THR A 80 29.10 -44.66 7.20
CA THR A 80 29.75 -43.43 7.64
C THR A 80 29.53 -42.34 6.60
N VAL A 81 29.09 -41.17 7.06
CA VAL A 81 28.89 -39.98 6.23
C VAL A 81 29.72 -38.85 6.80
N THR A 82 30.44 -38.14 5.93
CA THR A 82 31.24 -36.96 6.29
C THR A 82 30.69 -35.75 5.55
N ILE A 83 30.37 -34.70 6.31
CA ILE A 83 29.83 -33.44 5.79
C ILE A 83 30.72 -32.29 6.21
N GLN A 84 30.90 -31.37 5.28
CA GLN A 84 31.66 -30.16 5.43
C GLN A 84 30.74 -28.95 5.18
N ILE A 85 30.79 -27.98 6.06
CA ILE A 85 29.93 -26.79 6.04
C ILE A 85 30.83 -25.58 5.96
N LYS A 86 30.66 -24.77 4.91
CA LYS A 86 31.33 -23.48 4.77
C LYS A 86 30.37 -22.37 5.21
N VAL A 87 30.87 -21.44 6.00
CA VAL A 87 30.07 -20.37 6.61
C VAL A 87 30.75 -19.03 6.41
N SER A 88 30.06 -18.03 5.88
CA SER A 88 30.58 -16.66 5.75
C SER A 88 29.57 -15.61 6.20
N HIS A 89 30.08 -14.42 6.55
CA HIS A 89 29.25 -13.23 6.79
C HIS A 89 28.91 -12.48 5.51
N THR A 90 29.51 -12.85 4.38
CA THR A 90 29.30 -12.23 3.08
C THR A 90 28.68 -13.22 2.09
N PRO A 91 27.81 -12.74 1.19
CA PRO A 91 27.12 -13.61 0.22
C PRO A 91 28.06 -14.26 -0.79
N ASP A 92 29.23 -13.68 -1.04
CA ASP A 92 30.26 -14.20 -1.94
C ASP A 92 31.10 -15.34 -1.32
N MET A 93 30.81 -15.74 -0.08
CA MET A 93 31.56 -16.75 0.67
C MET A 93 33.05 -16.42 0.87
N SER A 94 33.44 -15.14 0.74
CA SER A 94 34.81 -14.72 1.03
C SER A 94 35.13 -14.96 2.52
N ASN A 95 36.35 -15.40 2.82
CA ASN A 95 36.80 -15.77 4.17
C ASN A 95 35.91 -16.78 4.91
N ALA A 96 35.28 -17.72 4.19
CA ALA A 96 34.41 -18.71 4.80
C ALA A 96 35.14 -19.61 5.81
N THR A 97 34.53 -19.79 6.98
CA THR A 97 34.97 -20.75 8.01
C THR A 97 34.44 -22.12 7.65
N THR A 98 35.31 -23.14 7.70
CA THR A 98 34.94 -24.52 7.38
C THR A 98 34.74 -25.34 8.66
N HIS A 99 33.62 -26.05 8.75
CA HIS A 99 33.35 -27.02 9.79
C HIS A 99 33.10 -28.40 9.17
N GLU A 100 33.90 -29.39 9.56
CA GLU A 100 33.77 -30.76 9.09
C GLU A 100 33.29 -31.68 10.21
N LYS A 101 32.39 -32.60 9.90
CA LYS A 101 31.90 -33.58 10.86
C LYS A 101 31.52 -34.89 10.19
N SER A 102 31.94 -35.99 10.81
CA SER A 102 31.61 -37.36 10.38
C SER A 102 30.76 -38.06 11.45
N ALA A 103 29.83 -38.88 11.01
CA ALA A 103 29.12 -39.83 11.87
C ALA A 103 29.11 -41.22 11.24
N SER A 104 29.26 -42.22 12.10
CA SER A 104 29.15 -43.63 11.75
C SER A 104 27.93 -44.22 12.47
N CYS A 105 26.98 -44.74 11.70
CA CYS A 105 25.72 -45.28 12.19
C CYS A 105 25.64 -46.78 11.92
N GLN A 106 25.26 -47.55 12.94
CA GLN A 106 25.01 -48.98 12.79
C GLN A 106 23.55 -49.22 12.38
N TYR A 107 23.35 -49.90 11.26
CA TYR A 107 22.05 -50.28 10.74
C TYR A 107 22.09 -51.73 10.21
N GLY A 108 21.39 -52.62 10.92
CA GLY A 108 21.19 -54.02 10.57
C GLY A 108 20.31 -54.74 11.61
N PRO A 109 19.57 -55.80 11.22
CA PRO A 109 19.56 -56.44 9.91
C PRO A 109 18.71 -55.71 8.87
N TRP A 110 19.17 -55.71 7.62
CA TRP A 110 18.46 -55.13 6.47
C TRP A 110 17.28 -55.98 6.01
N SER A 111 16.16 -55.35 5.67
CA SER A 111 15.04 -56.06 5.04
C SER A 111 15.38 -56.42 3.58
N PRO A 112 14.89 -57.54 3.02
CA PRO A 112 15.10 -57.92 1.62
C PRO A 112 14.73 -56.82 0.63
N ARG A 113 13.66 -56.07 0.91
CA ARG A 113 13.27 -54.87 0.16
C ARG A 113 13.01 -53.71 1.12
N GLU A 114 13.62 -52.56 0.84
CA GLU A 114 13.40 -51.32 1.60
C GLU A 114 12.98 -50.21 0.64
N LEU A 115 11.96 -49.46 1.04
CA LEU A 115 11.39 -48.31 0.32
C LEU A 115 11.44 -47.10 1.24
N ILE A 116 11.89 -45.96 0.72
CA ILE A 116 11.92 -44.69 1.46
C ILE A 116 11.24 -43.63 0.61
N CYS A 117 10.26 -42.94 1.20
CA CYS A 117 9.66 -41.74 0.67
C CYS A 117 10.17 -40.58 1.50
N GLU A 118 11.13 -39.85 0.94
CA GLU A 118 11.64 -38.62 1.51
C GLU A 118 10.93 -37.43 0.85
N SER A 119 11.15 -36.21 1.33
CA SER A 119 10.53 -34.99 0.79
C SER A 119 10.95 -34.66 -0.65
N ASN A 120 12.20 -34.93 -1.04
CA ASN A 120 12.75 -34.59 -2.36
C ASN A 120 13.02 -35.80 -3.28
N TYR A 121 13.06 -37.03 -2.76
CA TYR A 121 13.24 -38.24 -3.57
C TYR A 121 12.50 -39.47 -3.03
N MET A 122 12.35 -40.46 -3.91
CA MET A 122 11.91 -41.82 -3.60
C MET A 122 13.08 -42.78 -3.77
N GLU A 123 13.25 -43.73 -2.85
CA GLU A 123 14.35 -44.70 -2.87
C GLU A 123 13.82 -46.12 -2.74
N VAL A 124 14.36 -47.03 -3.55
CA VAL A 124 14.15 -48.48 -3.42
C VAL A 124 15.48 -49.19 -3.39
N SER A 125 15.67 -50.01 -2.36
CA SER A 125 16.86 -50.82 -2.15
C SER A 125 16.46 -52.28 -2.01
N VAL A 126 17.02 -53.14 -2.86
CA VAL A 126 16.63 -54.55 -2.97
C VAL A 126 17.85 -55.45 -2.78
N ARG A 127 17.71 -56.52 -2.00
CA ARG A 127 18.74 -57.54 -1.83
C ARG A 127 19.01 -58.27 -3.15
N LYS A 128 20.29 -58.43 -3.47
CA LYS A 128 20.76 -59.29 -4.57
C LYS A 128 20.50 -60.75 -4.19
N GLU A 129 19.54 -61.37 -4.85
CA GLU A 129 19.33 -62.81 -4.80
C GLU A 129 19.92 -63.44 -6.06
N VAL A 130 21.07 -64.11 -5.90
CA VAL A 130 21.68 -64.93 -6.95
C VAL A 130 21.23 -66.37 -6.74
N PRO A 131 20.49 -66.98 -7.69
CA PRO A 131 20.10 -68.39 -7.64
C PRO A 131 21.29 -69.31 -7.37
N GLN A 132 21.10 -70.34 -6.54
CA GLN A 132 22.19 -71.26 -6.16
C GLN A 132 22.79 -71.96 -7.40
N SER A 133 21.97 -72.32 -8.38
CA SER A 133 22.43 -72.90 -9.65
C SER A 133 23.43 -72.03 -10.42
N ILE A 134 23.34 -70.70 -10.30
CA ILE A 134 24.27 -69.76 -10.92
C ILE A 134 25.55 -69.63 -10.09
N LYS A 135 25.43 -69.70 -8.76
CA LYS A 135 26.61 -69.72 -7.86
C LYS A 135 27.44 -70.98 -8.06
N ASP A 136 26.78 -72.13 -8.18
CA ASP A 136 27.43 -73.42 -8.41
C ASP A 136 28.11 -73.45 -9.79
N PHE A 137 27.41 -72.95 -10.84
CA PHE A 137 27.97 -72.81 -12.19
C PHE A 137 29.23 -71.93 -12.24
N VAL A 138 29.27 -70.88 -11.42
CA VAL A 138 30.41 -69.96 -11.31
C VAL A 138 31.56 -70.54 -10.47
N GLN A 139 31.26 -71.39 -9.48
CA GLN A 139 32.26 -71.97 -8.58
C GLN A 139 33.00 -73.17 -9.20
N ASP A 140 32.43 -73.86 -10.18
CA ASP A 140 33.01 -75.04 -10.85
C ASP A 140 34.03 -74.69 -11.98
N GLU A 141 34.58 -73.47 -12.01
CA GLU A 141 35.48 -73.04 -13.09
C GLU A 141 36.96 -73.51 -12.94
N PRO A 142 37.65 -73.86 -14.04
CA PRO A 142 39.10 -74.07 -14.06
C PRO A 142 39.85 -72.74 -13.86
N GLU A 143 40.93 -72.74 -13.07
CA GLU A 143 41.77 -71.55 -12.73
C GLU A 143 42.27 -70.75 -13.95
N ASP A 144 42.30 -71.34 -15.15
CA ASP A 144 42.81 -70.73 -16.39
C ASP A 144 41.96 -69.56 -16.94
N TRP A 145 40.64 -69.52 -16.67
CA TRP A 145 39.77 -68.42 -17.15
C TRP A 145 40.09 -67.08 -16.47
N ILE A 146 40.62 -67.13 -15.25
CA ILE A 146 41.00 -65.97 -14.43
C ILE A 146 42.22 -65.23 -15.02
N LEU A 147 43.02 -65.90 -15.86
CA LEU A 147 44.22 -65.35 -16.50
C LEU A 147 43.95 -64.73 -17.88
N VAL A 148 42.84 -65.07 -18.54
CA VAL A 148 42.51 -64.64 -19.91
C VAL A 148 41.66 -63.37 -19.95
N PHE A 149 40.87 -63.09 -18.92
CA PHE A 149 40.05 -61.88 -18.81
C PHE A 149 40.32 -61.11 -17.50
N PRO A 150 41.44 -60.36 -17.38
CA PRO A 150 41.69 -59.50 -16.23
C PRO A 150 40.61 -58.43 -16.06
N GLU A 151 40.01 -57.98 -17.17
CA GLU A 151 38.92 -57.00 -17.19
C GLU A 151 37.62 -57.54 -16.56
N ALA A 152 37.43 -58.86 -16.49
CA ALA A 152 36.28 -59.47 -15.80
C ALA A 152 36.39 -59.42 -14.27
N LYS A 153 37.62 -59.28 -13.73
CA LYS A 153 37.85 -58.97 -12.30
C LYS A 153 37.67 -57.49 -11.96
N ALA A 154 37.82 -56.59 -12.94
CA ALA A 154 37.87 -55.14 -12.70
C ALA A 154 36.50 -54.44 -12.72
N GLU A 155 35.44 -55.10 -13.21
CA GLU A 155 34.05 -54.61 -13.12
C GLU A 155 33.26 -55.40 -12.08
N GLU A 156 33.56 -55.19 -10.80
CA GLU A 156 32.72 -55.67 -9.70
C GLU A 156 31.32 -55.03 -9.80
N ALA A 157 30.35 -55.84 -10.24
CA ALA A 157 28.91 -55.63 -10.13
C ALA A 157 28.37 -54.24 -10.55
N SER A 158 28.61 -53.81 -11.78
CA SER A 158 27.97 -52.62 -12.35
C SER A 158 26.53 -52.92 -12.83
N ILE A 159 25.61 -51.98 -12.58
CA ILE A 159 24.34 -51.92 -13.32
C ILE A 159 24.70 -51.45 -14.72
N TRP A 160 24.19 -52.13 -15.75
CA TRP A 160 24.47 -51.72 -17.14
C TRP A 160 23.24 -51.13 -17.83
N GLN A 161 22.02 -51.48 -17.37
CA GLN A 161 20.78 -50.99 -17.96
C GLN A 161 19.63 -50.94 -16.95
N ILE A 162 18.77 -49.93 -17.06
CA ILE A 162 17.47 -49.84 -16.40
C ILE A 162 16.36 -49.74 -17.44
N VAL A 163 15.24 -50.43 -17.21
CA VAL A 163 14.06 -50.39 -18.07
C VAL A 163 12.88 -49.89 -17.26
N PHE A 164 12.37 -48.70 -17.60
CA PHE A 164 11.17 -48.12 -17.02
C PHE A 164 9.93 -48.69 -17.70
N HIS A 165 8.95 -49.11 -16.90
CA HIS A 165 7.68 -49.65 -17.39
C HIS A 165 6.62 -48.56 -17.31
N GLN A 166 6.32 -47.91 -18.43
CA GLN A 166 5.18 -47.00 -18.56
C GLN A 166 4.00 -47.73 -19.21
N PRO A 167 2.74 -47.26 -19.03
CA PRO A 167 1.56 -47.92 -19.57
C PRO A 167 1.58 -48.04 -21.10
N GLU A 168 2.19 -47.07 -21.78
CA GLU A 168 2.18 -46.93 -23.24
C GLU A 168 3.47 -47.47 -23.90
N GLU A 169 4.62 -47.43 -23.19
CA GLU A 169 5.91 -47.85 -23.73
C GLU A 169 6.88 -48.34 -22.62
N LYS A 170 7.84 -49.19 -22.98
CA LYS A 170 8.98 -49.52 -22.13
C LYS A 170 10.20 -48.72 -22.57
N ARG A 171 10.75 -47.90 -21.67
CA ARG A 171 11.93 -47.07 -21.97
C ARG A 171 13.17 -47.63 -21.30
N ALA A 172 14.13 -48.05 -22.10
CA ALA A 172 15.44 -48.51 -21.67
C ALA A 172 16.45 -47.34 -21.62
N LEU A 173 17.21 -47.23 -20.52
CA LEU A 173 18.34 -46.31 -20.40
C LEU A 173 19.59 -47.05 -19.90
N LEU A 174 20.75 -46.68 -20.45
CA LEU A 174 22.05 -47.01 -19.85
C LEU A 174 22.22 -46.22 -18.55
N VAL A 175 22.99 -46.76 -17.61
CA VAL A 175 23.18 -46.13 -16.28
C VAL A 175 23.77 -44.73 -16.36
N SER A 176 24.73 -44.49 -17.25
CA SER A 176 25.30 -43.15 -17.47
C SER A 176 24.23 -42.14 -17.90
N ASN A 177 23.31 -42.56 -18.77
CA ASN A 177 22.23 -41.71 -19.29
C ASN A 177 21.14 -41.50 -18.24
N ALA A 178 20.84 -42.54 -17.44
CA ALA A 178 19.93 -42.40 -16.30
C ALA A 178 20.52 -41.48 -15.22
N TRP A 179 21.82 -41.60 -14.93
CA TRP A 179 22.52 -40.69 -14.02
C TRP A 179 22.49 -39.25 -14.53
N SER A 180 22.76 -39.05 -15.82
CA SER A 180 22.69 -37.72 -16.46
C SER A 180 21.25 -37.15 -16.47
N ALA A 181 20.24 -38.01 -16.36
CA ALA A 181 18.83 -37.63 -16.25
C ALA A 181 18.37 -37.45 -14.78
N GLY A 182 19.29 -37.48 -13.80
CA GLY A 182 19.01 -37.21 -12.38
C GLY A 182 18.63 -38.44 -11.54
N TYR A 183 18.66 -39.65 -12.12
CA TYR A 183 18.41 -40.87 -11.35
C TYR A 183 19.65 -41.28 -10.55
N GLY A 184 19.47 -41.68 -9.29
CA GLY A 184 20.55 -42.23 -8.48
C GLY A 184 20.57 -43.75 -8.58
N LEU A 185 21.50 -44.32 -9.32
CA LEU A 185 21.66 -45.76 -9.48
C LEU A 185 22.96 -46.20 -8.82
N ASN A 186 22.88 -47.18 -7.92
CA ASN A 186 24.08 -47.73 -7.29
C ASN A 186 23.92 -49.22 -6.98
N THR A 187 25.04 -49.90 -6.81
CA THR A 187 25.11 -51.30 -6.35
C THR A 187 26.09 -51.41 -5.22
N THR A 188 25.71 -52.15 -4.19
CA THR A 188 26.63 -52.62 -3.16
C THR A 188 26.85 -54.12 -3.33
N ASP A 189 27.76 -54.74 -2.59
CA ASP A 189 28.00 -56.18 -2.65
C ASP A 189 26.72 -57.02 -2.53
N SER A 190 25.76 -56.54 -1.74
CA SER A 190 24.54 -57.28 -1.39
C SER A 190 23.24 -56.67 -1.90
N ARG A 191 23.24 -55.45 -2.48
CA ARG A 191 22.00 -54.74 -2.85
C ARG A 191 22.08 -53.96 -4.16
N VAL A 192 20.91 -53.74 -4.77
CA VAL A 192 20.67 -52.85 -5.90
C VAL A 192 19.83 -51.66 -5.41
N LEU A 193 20.25 -50.45 -5.75
CA LEU A 193 19.65 -49.19 -5.30
C LEU A 193 19.19 -48.36 -6.50
N LEU A 194 17.97 -47.82 -6.39
CA LEU A 194 17.44 -46.81 -7.29
C LEU A 194 16.83 -45.65 -6.48
N ARG A 195 17.25 -44.44 -6.82
CA ARG A 195 16.69 -43.17 -6.35
C ARG A 195 16.10 -42.38 -7.48
N VAL A 196 14.99 -41.74 -7.18
CA VAL A 196 14.16 -41.06 -8.16
C VAL A 196 13.67 -39.75 -7.55
N PRO A 197 14.06 -38.58 -8.08
CA PRO A 197 13.44 -37.33 -7.67
C PRO A 197 11.98 -37.32 -8.13
N TYR A 198 11.08 -36.71 -7.35
CA TYR A 198 9.65 -36.65 -7.69
C TYR A 198 9.37 -35.92 -9.02
N THR A 199 10.30 -35.07 -9.47
CA THR A 199 10.26 -34.33 -10.73
C THR A 199 10.69 -35.15 -11.95
N ALA A 200 11.15 -36.39 -11.78
CA ALA A 200 11.66 -37.20 -12.87
C ALA A 200 10.55 -37.59 -13.88
N ALA A 201 10.85 -37.52 -15.18
CA ALA A 201 9.86 -37.67 -16.25
C ALA A 201 9.14 -39.03 -16.30
N GLN A 202 9.72 -40.08 -15.73
CA GLN A 202 9.16 -41.43 -15.72
C GLN A 202 8.25 -41.70 -14.51
N VAL A 203 8.17 -40.78 -13.55
CA VAL A 203 7.27 -40.86 -12.39
C VAL A 203 5.82 -40.66 -12.85
N GLN A 204 4.93 -41.49 -12.34
CA GLN A 204 3.50 -41.46 -12.65
C GLN A 204 2.70 -41.13 -11.39
N LEU A 205 1.62 -40.38 -11.54
CA LEU A 205 0.64 -40.19 -10.47
C LEU A 205 -0.45 -41.26 -10.60
N LEU A 206 -0.67 -42.02 -9.53
CA LEU A 206 -1.66 -43.08 -9.47
C LEU A 206 -2.59 -42.86 -8.27
N GLU A 207 -3.88 -42.76 -8.52
CA GLU A 207 -4.90 -42.72 -7.47
C GLU A 207 -5.20 -44.14 -6.98
N VAL A 208 -5.02 -44.38 -5.68
CA VAL A 208 -5.25 -45.66 -5.00
C VAL A 208 -6.44 -45.50 -4.06
N GLY A 209 -7.59 -46.07 -4.44
CA GLY A 209 -8.79 -46.02 -3.60
C GLY A 209 -8.72 -46.95 -2.39
N VAL A 210 -9.13 -46.46 -1.22
CA VAL A 210 -9.24 -47.26 0.02
C VAL A 210 -10.33 -48.34 -0.10
N LEU A 211 -11.31 -48.14 -1.00
CA LEU A 211 -12.40 -49.08 -1.31
C LEU A 211 -12.35 -49.69 -2.73
N LEU A 212 -11.48 -49.22 -3.61
CA LEU A 212 -11.34 -49.73 -4.99
C LEU A 212 -10.39 -50.95 -5.08
N LEU A 213 -10.70 -51.98 -4.31
CA LEU A 213 -10.30 -53.37 -4.60
C LEU A 213 -11.49 -54.32 -4.46
N ALA A 214 -12.69 -53.85 -4.81
CA ALA A 214 -13.88 -54.71 -4.94
C ALA A 214 -14.14 -55.13 -6.40
N GLN A 215 -13.21 -54.92 -7.34
CA GLN A 215 -13.38 -55.35 -8.73
C GLN A 215 -12.95 -56.79 -9.04
N GLN A 216 -12.57 -57.58 -8.05
CA GLN A 216 -12.44 -59.04 -8.20
C GLN A 216 -13.59 -59.85 -7.57
N ALA A 217 -14.59 -59.19 -6.94
CA ALA A 217 -15.66 -59.88 -6.21
C ALA A 217 -17.11 -59.52 -6.60
N ALA A 218 -17.35 -58.70 -7.64
CA ALA A 218 -18.70 -58.32 -8.07
C ALA A 218 -19.12 -58.96 -9.41
N ARG A 219 -18.99 -60.29 -9.52
CA ARG A 219 -20.02 -61.06 -10.22
C ARG A 219 -21.22 -61.09 -9.25
N LEU A 220 -22.38 -60.61 -9.69
CA LEU A 220 -23.65 -60.44 -8.94
C LEU A 220 -23.78 -59.13 -8.14
N CYS A 221 -24.32 -58.07 -8.76
CA CYS A 221 -25.63 -57.54 -8.37
C CYS A 221 -26.06 -56.37 -9.27
N ARG A 222 -27.36 -56.38 -9.55
CA ARG A 222 -28.10 -55.47 -10.40
C ARG A 222 -28.76 -54.43 -9.46
N SER A 223 -28.29 -53.19 -9.41
CA SER A 223 -29.11 -52.05 -8.99
C SER A 223 -28.50 -50.73 -9.47
N ASN A 224 -29.35 -49.88 -10.03
CA ASN A 224 -29.04 -48.48 -10.33
C ASN A 224 -29.08 -47.71 -9.01
N GLN A 225 -27.95 -47.62 -8.31
CA GLN A 225 -27.78 -46.66 -7.22
C GLN A 225 -26.39 -46.07 -7.29
N LEU A 226 -26.34 -44.77 -7.59
CA LEU A 226 -25.12 -43.98 -7.68
C LEU A 226 -24.46 -43.94 -6.28
N PRO A 227 -23.16 -44.24 -6.12
CA PRO A 227 -22.51 -44.14 -4.82
C PRO A 227 -22.40 -42.66 -4.40
N SER A 228 -22.74 -42.41 -3.14
CA SER A 228 -22.59 -41.13 -2.46
C SER A 228 -21.13 -40.70 -2.35
N LEU A 229 -20.86 -39.40 -2.54
CA LEU A 229 -19.56 -38.75 -2.34
C LEU A 229 -19.00 -38.99 -0.93
N GLN A 230 -18.17 -40.02 -0.75
CA GLN A 230 -17.21 -40.12 0.37
C GLN A 230 -16.17 -41.23 0.12
N ASP A 231 -15.52 -41.22 -1.06
CA ASP A 231 -14.40 -42.13 -1.37
C ASP A 231 -13.44 -41.42 -2.34
N GLN A 232 -12.63 -40.49 -1.84
CA GLN A 232 -11.49 -39.97 -2.61
C GLN A 232 -10.34 -40.97 -2.49
N GLY A 233 -9.75 -41.38 -3.62
CA GLY A 233 -8.52 -42.17 -3.58
C GLY A 233 -7.32 -41.32 -3.19
N ILE A 234 -6.26 -41.98 -2.77
CA ILE A 234 -5.00 -41.33 -2.36
C ILE A 234 -4.05 -41.40 -3.54
N THR A 235 -3.54 -40.26 -4.00
CA THR A 235 -2.58 -40.12 -5.08
C THR A 235 -1.18 -40.50 -4.61
N PHE A 236 -0.53 -41.37 -5.38
CA PHE A 236 0.85 -41.79 -5.19
C PHE A 236 1.71 -41.37 -6.38
N SER A 237 2.92 -40.87 -6.11
CA SER A 237 4.00 -40.85 -7.09
C SER A 237 4.60 -42.24 -7.16
N VAL A 238 4.58 -42.83 -8.35
CA VAL A 238 4.94 -44.22 -8.59
C VAL A 238 5.99 -44.29 -9.68
N LEU A 239 7.00 -45.13 -9.46
CA LEU A 239 7.90 -45.58 -10.51
C LEU A 239 7.98 -47.10 -10.51
N ARG A 240 7.78 -47.70 -11.69
CA ARG A 240 8.02 -49.13 -11.91
C ARG A 240 9.16 -49.32 -12.89
N SER A 241 10.19 -50.07 -12.48
CA SER A 241 11.37 -50.32 -13.30
C SER A 241 11.93 -51.72 -13.07
N SER A 242 12.68 -52.22 -14.05
CA SER A 242 13.53 -53.40 -13.91
C SER A 242 14.98 -53.00 -14.10
N THR A 243 15.81 -53.30 -13.12
CA THR A 243 17.23 -52.98 -13.12
C THR A 243 18.04 -54.23 -13.44
N PHE A 244 18.95 -54.13 -14.41
CA PHE A 244 19.83 -55.21 -14.84
C PHE A 244 21.23 -54.99 -14.27
N TYR A 245 21.69 -55.94 -13.46
CA TYR A 245 23.03 -55.91 -12.86
C TYR A 245 23.86 -57.11 -13.28
N LYS A 246 25.16 -56.90 -13.39
CA LYS A 246 26.13 -57.93 -13.73
C LYS A 246 26.56 -58.68 -12.47
N TYR A 247 26.56 -60.01 -12.51
CA TYR A 247 27.16 -60.90 -11.53
C TYR A 247 28.19 -61.74 -12.28
N GLN A 248 29.46 -61.33 -12.20
CA GLN A 248 30.56 -61.84 -13.03
C GLN A 248 30.26 -61.71 -14.53
N TRP A 249 29.98 -62.79 -15.27
CA TRP A 249 29.57 -62.73 -16.69
C TRP A 249 28.05 -62.92 -16.90
N VAL A 250 27.27 -63.12 -15.83
CA VAL A 250 25.82 -63.31 -15.91
C VAL A 250 25.09 -62.00 -15.65
N ILE A 251 24.04 -61.72 -16.42
CA ILE A 251 23.16 -60.56 -16.19
C ILE A 251 21.92 -61.02 -15.44
N LEU A 252 21.66 -60.40 -14.29
CA LEU A 252 20.48 -60.64 -13.46
C LEU A 252 19.55 -59.43 -13.50
N MET A 253 18.25 -59.68 -13.42
CA MET A 253 17.20 -58.66 -13.42
C MET A 253 16.52 -58.61 -12.06
N VAL A 254 16.29 -57.39 -11.55
CA VAL A 254 15.55 -57.16 -10.31
C VAL A 254 14.47 -56.09 -10.52
N ASP A 255 13.31 -56.27 -9.89
CA ASP A 255 12.20 -55.32 -9.92
C ASP A 255 12.42 -54.22 -8.88
N THR A 256 12.53 -52.97 -9.34
CA THR A 256 12.85 -51.78 -8.55
C THR A 256 11.69 -50.80 -8.60
N ALA A 257 10.54 -51.24 -8.08
CA ALA A 257 9.33 -50.41 -7.99
C ALA A 257 9.26 -49.66 -6.64
N VAL A 258 8.85 -48.40 -6.69
CA VAL A 258 8.64 -47.52 -5.51
C VAL A 258 7.37 -46.70 -5.69
N ALA A 259 6.69 -46.39 -4.59
CA ALA A 259 5.45 -45.62 -4.57
C ALA A 259 5.33 -44.81 -3.28
N CYS A 260 5.15 -43.51 -3.40
CA CYS A 260 5.13 -42.57 -2.27
C CYS A 260 3.90 -41.65 -2.31
N PRO A 261 3.22 -41.40 -1.17
CA PRO A 261 1.97 -40.65 -1.15
C PRO A 261 2.18 -39.14 -1.35
N VAL A 262 1.45 -38.57 -2.31
CA VAL A 262 1.46 -37.13 -2.60
C VAL A 262 0.41 -36.40 -1.75
N ASP A 263 -0.77 -36.99 -1.59
CA ASP A 263 -1.88 -36.49 -0.77
C ASP A 263 -2.19 -37.50 0.36
N GLY A 264 -3.46 -37.59 0.79
CA GLY A 264 -3.89 -38.48 1.88
C GLY A 264 -3.97 -37.81 3.24
N VAL A 265 -3.98 -36.48 3.28
CA VAL A 265 -4.20 -35.68 4.49
C VAL A 265 -5.53 -34.95 4.37
N ASP A 266 -6.39 -35.16 5.36
CA ASP A 266 -7.65 -34.45 5.52
C ASP A 266 -7.64 -33.61 6.80
N TYR A 267 -8.36 -32.48 6.78
CA TYR A 267 -8.42 -31.52 7.87
C TYR A 267 -9.88 -31.33 8.30
N THR A 268 -10.25 -31.98 9.40
CA THR A 268 -11.62 -31.90 9.95
C THR A 268 -11.57 -31.58 11.43
N ASN A 269 -12.40 -30.63 11.87
CA ASN A 269 -12.53 -30.26 13.29
C ASN A 269 -11.19 -30.04 14.03
N LYS A 270 -10.29 -29.23 13.44
CA LYS A 270 -8.94 -28.96 13.98
C LYS A 270 -8.07 -30.21 14.20
N THR A 271 -8.33 -31.27 13.43
CA THR A 271 -7.58 -32.52 13.47
C THR A 271 -7.06 -32.85 12.08
N ILE A 272 -5.76 -33.15 12.01
CA ILE A 272 -5.08 -33.68 10.84
C ILE A 272 -5.34 -35.19 10.81
N THR A 273 -5.91 -35.70 9.73
CA THR A 273 -6.09 -37.14 9.51
C THR A 273 -5.22 -37.56 8.32
N TRP A 274 -4.11 -38.22 8.59
CA TRP A 274 -3.22 -38.77 7.58
C TRP A 274 -3.52 -40.25 7.36
N THR A 275 -3.84 -40.62 6.12
CA THR A 275 -4.25 -41.97 5.73
C THR A 275 -3.26 -42.55 4.73
N VAL A 276 -2.82 -43.78 4.94
CA VAL A 276 -1.93 -44.53 4.03
C VAL A 276 -2.52 -45.91 3.76
N PRO A 277 -2.89 -46.25 2.51
CA PRO A 277 -3.36 -47.59 2.15
C PRO A 277 -2.26 -48.64 2.37
N LYS A 278 -2.63 -49.80 2.93
CA LYS A 278 -1.70 -50.93 3.12
C LYS A 278 -1.33 -51.62 1.81
N TYR A 279 -2.28 -51.68 0.88
CA TYR A 279 -2.07 -52.31 -0.42
C TYR A 279 -1.89 -51.24 -1.49
N ILE A 280 -0.70 -51.20 -2.07
CA ILE A 280 -0.33 -50.27 -3.13
C ILE A 280 -0.06 -51.13 -4.39
N PRO A 281 -0.96 -51.15 -5.40
CA PRO A 281 -0.90 -52.12 -6.49
C PRO A 281 0.45 -52.18 -7.24
N PRO A 282 1.14 -51.06 -7.52
CA PRO A 282 2.48 -51.10 -8.13
C PRO A 282 3.55 -51.83 -7.33
N LEU A 283 3.46 -51.82 -5.99
CA LEU A 283 4.41 -52.50 -5.11
C LEU A 283 4.11 -53.99 -4.96
N SER A 284 2.84 -54.36 -5.14
CA SER A 284 2.28 -55.71 -4.97
C SER A 284 2.06 -56.44 -6.30
N ALA A 285 2.65 -55.97 -7.40
CA ALA A 285 2.45 -56.59 -8.71
C ALA A 285 2.99 -58.04 -8.73
N GLY A 286 2.08 -59.00 -8.94
CA GLY A 286 2.40 -60.44 -8.93
C GLY A 286 2.40 -61.09 -7.55
N VAL A 287 2.00 -60.36 -6.50
CA VAL A 287 1.86 -60.87 -5.14
C VAL A 287 0.49 -61.53 -4.97
N THR A 288 0.47 -62.71 -4.33
CA THR A 288 -0.77 -63.45 -4.03
C THR A 288 -1.09 -63.54 -2.55
N SER A 289 -0.12 -63.21 -1.67
CA SER A 289 -0.29 -63.19 -0.22
C SER A 289 0.26 -61.89 0.36
N PHE A 290 -0.49 -61.25 1.26
CA PHE A 290 -0.08 -60.05 1.97
C PHE A 290 -0.33 -60.23 3.46
N LYS A 291 0.71 -60.11 4.28
CA LYS A 291 0.60 -60.22 5.74
C LYS A 291 1.24 -58.99 6.39
N ASP A 292 0.42 -58.24 7.09
CA ASP A 292 0.85 -57.07 7.87
C ASP A 292 1.71 -57.52 9.06
N VAL A 293 2.90 -56.92 9.23
CA VAL A 293 3.88 -57.34 10.25
C VAL A 293 4.08 -56.26 11.31
N LEU A 294 4.42 -55.04 10.89
CA LEU A 294 4.75 -53.95 11.80
C LEU A 294 4.25 -52.62 11.25
N VAL A 295 3.67 -51.81 12.14
CA VAL A 295 3.31 -50.42 11.87
C VAL A 295 3.80 -49.58 13.02
N GLU A 296 4.75 -48.69 12.74
CA GLU A 296 5.28 -47.73 13.69
C GLU A 296 5.17 -46.32 13.11
N ALA A 297 4.85 -45.35 13.95
CA ALA A 297 4.73 -43.97 13.52
C ALA A 297 5.41 -43.04 14.53
N GLY A 298 5.74 -41.85 14.07
CA GLY A 298 6.27 -40.82 14.95
C GLY A 298 6.45 -39.48 14.27
N VAL A 299 7.25 -38.63 14.89
CA VAL A 299 7.46 -37.23 14.49
C VAL A 299 8.95 -36.94 14.42
N ASP A 300 9.38 -36.18 13.41
CA ASP A 300 10.80 -35.84 13.19
C ASP A 300 11.71 -37.07 13.26
N LEU A 301 11.29 -38.17 12.62
CA LEU A 301 11.98 -39.47 12.58
C LEU A 301 12.16 -40.18 13.94
N HIS A 302 11.54 -39.68 15.01
CA HIS A 302 11.55 -40.31 16.35
C HIS A 302 10.32 -41.19 16.57
N LYS A 303 10.54 -42.51 16.68
CA LYS A 303 9.48 -43.49 16.97
C LYS A 303 8.79 -43.17 18.29
N LEU A 304 7.48 -42.97 18.24
CA LEU A 304 6.69 -42.68 19.43
C LEU A 304 6.14 -43.98 20.03
N SER A 305 6.34 -44.15 21.34
CA SER A 305 5.67 -45.20 22.09
C SER A 305 4.18 -44.90 22.24
N ALA A 306 3.38 -45.93 22.51
CA ALA A 306 1.95 -45.77 22.78
C ALA A 306 1.66 -44.78 23.94
N LYS A 307 2.56 -44.70 24.93
CA LYS A 307 2.45 -43.76 26.06
C LYS A 307 2.69 -42.31 25.62
N GLU A 308 3.69 -42.08 24.78
CA GLU A 308 3.97 -40.75 24.23
C GLU A 308 2.85 -40.28 23.31
N MET A 309 2.38 -41.16 22.41
CA MET A 309 1.23 -40.87 21.55
C MET A 309 -0.01 -40.49 22.37
N ALA A 310 -0.33 -41.24 23.43
CA ALA A 310 -1.44 -40.93 24.32
C ALA A 310 -1.26 -39.57 25.03
N SER A 311 -0.05 -39.26 25.51
CA SER A 311 0.25 -37.97 26.16
C SER A 311 0.09 -36.77 25.21
N ARG A 312 0.43 -36.95 23.93
CA ARG A 312 0.31 -35.96 22.87
C ARG A 312 -1.08 -35.96 22.20
N LYS A 313 -1.98 -36.84 22.63
CA LYS A 313 -3.33 -37.06 22.06
C LYS A 313 -3.33 -37.51 20.60
N TYR A 314 -2.27 -38.20 20.18
CA TYR A 314 -2.18 -38.79 18.86
C TYR A 314 -2.91 -40.13 18.85
N VAL A 315 -3.57 -40.44 17.74
CA VAL A 315 -4.26 -41.72 17.55
C VAL A 315 -3.72 -42.39 16.30
N LEU A 316 -3.10 -43.57 16.49
CA LEU A 316 -2.68 -44.44 15.41
C LEU A 316 -3.67 -45.61 15.30
N LEU A 317 -4.34 -45.73 14.14
CA LEU A 317 -5.28 -46.79 13.83
C LEU A 317 -4.69 -47.67 12.74
N ASN A 318 -4.45 -48.94 13.06
CA ASN A 318 -3.99 -49.94 12.11
C ASN A 318 -5.18 -50.76 11.59
N GLU A 319 -5.95 -50.20 10.64
CA GLU A 319 -7.16 -50.84 10.11
C GLU A 319 -6.83 -51.93 9.07
N LEU A 320 -7.83 -52.68 8.61
CA LEU A 320 -7.63 -53.78 7.65
C LEU A 320 -7.06 -53.31 6.31
N LYS A 321 -7.44 -52.11 5.85
CA LYS A 321 -7.10 -51.61 4.50
C LYS A 321 -6.13 -50.43 4.50
N ALA A 322 -6.06 -49.68 5.60
CA ALA A 322 -5.27 -48.47 5.70
C ALA A 322 -4.71 -48.29 7.10
N ILE A 323 -3.65 -47.52 7.20
CA ILE A 323 -3.07 -47.00 8.43
C ILE A 323 -3.50 -45.54 8.52
N ILE A 324 -4.13 -45.16 9.63
CA ILE A 324 -4.68 -43.81 9.84
C ILE A 324 -4.03 -43.21 11.08
N MET A 325 -3.44 -42.03 10.91
CA MET A 325 -2.88 -41.24 12.00
C MET A 325 -3.70 -39.96 12.18
N LYS A 326 -4.22 -39.73 13.39
CA LYS A 326 -4.98 -38.53 13.74
C LYS A 326 -4.20 -37.69 14.74
N ILE A 327 -4.00 -36.42 14.41
CA ILE A 327 -3.19 -35.48 15.17
C ILE A 327 -3.97 -34.17 15.36
N PRO A 328 -4.19 -33.72 16.61
CA PRO A 328 -4.76 -32.40 16.85
C PRO A 328 -3.82 -31.29 16.35
N ILE A 329 -4.37 -30.26 15.71
CA ILE A 329 -3.60 -29.08 15.30
C ILE A 329 -3.10 -28.35 16.56
N GLY A 330 -1.81 -28.00 16.59
CA GLY A 330 -1.16 -27.38 17.75
C GLY A 330 -0.64 -28.37 18.80
N ALA A 331 -0.65 -29.67 18.49
CA ALA A 331 -0.09 -30.68 19.39
C ALA A 331 1.45 -30.66 19.42
N GLU A 332 2.03 -31.26 20.46
CA GLU A 332 3.48 -31.33 20.62
C GLU A 332 4.12 -32.13 19.47
N GLY A 333 5.20 -31.62 18.87
CA GLY A 333 5.89 -32.25 17.74
C GLY A 333 5.71 -31.50 16.41
N GLY A 334 4.73 -30.60 16.32
CA GLY A 334 4.68 -29.60 15.26
C GLY A 334 4.86 -28.19 15.78
N TYR A 335 4.87 -27.23 14.87
CA TYR A 335 5.03 -25.81 15.16
C TYR A 335 4.15 -24.95 14.26
N TYR A 336 3.88 -23.73 14.71
CA TYR A 336 3.19 -22.74 13.90
C TYR A 336 4.19 -21.96 13.05
N LYS A 337 3.83 -21.73 11.79
CA LYS A 337 4.57 -20.94 10.82
C LYS A 337 3.68 -19.87 10.24
N THR A 338 4.26 -18.71 9.96
CA THR A 338 3.58 -17.61 9.31
C THR A 338 3.39 -17.91 7.83
N SER A 339 2.22 -17.58 7.29
CA SER A 339 1.94 -17.65 5.86
C SER A 339 1.37 -16.33 5.37
N VAL A 340 1.81 -15.89 4.20
CA VAL A 340 1.30 -14.66 3.58
C VAL A 340 0.48 -15.02 2.36
N SER A 341 -0.77 -14.58 2.31
CA SER A 341 -1.64 -14.76 1.14
C SER A 341 -2.23 -13.43 0.74
N ASN A 342 -1.97 -12.97 -0.49
CA ASN A 342 -2.41 -11.65 -0.99
C ASN A 342 -2.02 -10.48 -0.06
N GLY A 343 -0.84 -10.54 0.56
CA GLY A 343 -0.35 -9.52 1.49
C GLY A 343 -1.01 -9.52 2.87
N GLN A 344 -1.91 -10.48 3.16
CA GLN A 344 -2.51 -10.66 4.48
C GLN A 344 -1.77 -11.72 5.29
N LEU A 345 -1.72 -11.50 6.61
CA LEU A 345 -1.11 -12.39 7.57
C LEU A 345 -2.03 -13.58 7.86
N GLY A 346 -1.48 -14.79 7.70
CA GLY A 346 -2.08 -16.03 8.14
C GLY A 346 -1.10 -16.87 8.94
N ILE A 347 -1.63 -17.89 9.61
CA ILE A 347 -0.86 -18.86 10.37
C ILE A 347 -1.22 -20.26 9.88
N LYS A 348 -0.20 -21.10 9.72
CA LYS A 348 -0.33 -22.52 9.43
C LYS A 348 0.37 -23.32 10.53
N TYR A 349 -0.06 -24.54 10.73
CA TYR A 349 0.62 -25.50 11.57
C TYR A 349 1.33 -26.53 10.69
N THR A 350 2.60 -26.78 11.00
CA THR A 350 3.45 -27.72 10.28
C THR A 350 3.88 -28.83 11.22
N ILE A 351 3.86 -30.07 10.75
CA ILE A 351 4.38 -31.23 11.48
C ILE A 351 5.01 -32.24 10.52
N ASN A 352 6.20 -32.73 10.87
CA ASN A 352 6.90 -33.77 10.10
C ASN A 352 6.58 -35.14 10.68
N LEU A 353 5.71 -35.86 10.00
CA LEU A 353 5.37 -37.23 10.38
C LEU A 353 6.26 -38.22 9.67
N PHE A 354 6.47 -39.36 10.31
CA PHE A 354 6.94 -40.54 9.61
C PHE A 354 6.14 -41.78 9.98
N LEU A 355 6.08 -42.70 9.03
CA LEU A 355 5.42 -43.99 9.13
C LEU A 355 6.37 -45.08 8.62
N GLU A 356 6.59 -46.11 9.42
CA GLU A 356 7.27 -47.33 9.04
C GLU A 356 6.25 -48.48 8.96
N HIS A 357 6.05 -49.03 7.76
CA HIS A 357 5.17 -50.15 7.51
C HIS A 357 5.97 -51.34 6.99
N GLN A 358 5.87 -52.49 7.66
CA GLN A 358 6.47 -53.74 7.23
C GLN A 358 5.41 -54.79 6.93
N TRP A 359 5.57 -55.49 5.80
CA TRP A 359 4.71 -56.60 5.42
C TRP A 359 5.50 -57.75 4.80
N GLU A 360 4.94 -58.95 4.95
CA GLU A 360 5.43 -60.16 4.30
C GLU A 360 4.61 -60.45 3.04
N ASP A 361 5.30 -60.80 1.96
CA ASP A 361 4.69 -61.22 0.70
C ASP A 361 5.46 -62.38 0.06
N ASN A 362 4.83 -63.08 -0.88
CA ASN A 362 5.40 -64.28 -1.51
C ASN A 362 6.54 -63.99 -2.49
N LYS A 363 6.84 -62.72 -2.80
CA LYS A 363 7.88 -62.32 -3.76
C LYS A 363 9.15 -61.86 -3.06
N TRP A 364 9.03 -60.94 -2.10
CA TRP A 364 10.13 -60.29 -1.40
C TRP A 364 10.37 -60.83 -0.01
N ARG A 365 9.49 -61.71 0.50
CA ARG A 365 9.47 -62.24 1.87
C ARG A 365 9.18 -61.18 2.92
N LEU A 366 9.92 -60.06 2.95
CA LEU A 366 9.70 -58.93 3.84
C LEU A 366 10.03 -57.62 3.12
N THR A 367 9.09 -56.69 3.11
CA THR A 367 9.28 -55.33 2.61
C THR A 367 9.12 -54.34 3.76
N LYS A 368 10.06 -53.40 3.88
CA LYS A 368 9.98 -52.25 4.80
C LYS A 368 9.73 -50.99 4.00
N HIS A 369 8.69 -50.24 4.33
CA HIS A 369 8.32 -48.99 3.67
C HIS A 369 8.31 -47.86 4.69
N THR A 370 9.22 -46.91 4.52
CA THR A 370 9.37 -45.73 5.38
C THR A 370 8.85 -44.52 4.62
N ILE A 371 7.84 -43.85 5.15
CA ILE A 371 7.25 -42.66 4.55
C ILE A 371 7.46 -41.48 5.47
N ILE A 372 8.13 -40.45 4.98
CA ILE A 372 8.39 -39.19 5.68
C ILE A 372 7.53 -38.14 4.99
N LYS A 373 6.67 -37.48 5.76
CA LYS A 373 5.68 -36.55 5.25
C LYS A 373 5.63 -35.31 6.11
N GLU A 374 6.09 -34.20 5.56
CA GLU A 374 5.76 -32.88 6.09
C GLU A 374 4.30 -32.58 5.78
N ILE A 375 3.54 -32.22 6.80
CA ILE A 375 2.14 -31.85 6.69
C ILE A 375 1.99 -30.39 7.10
N GLU A 376 1.49 -29.57 6.18
CA GLU A 376 1.13 -28.18 6.43
C GLU A 376 -0.39 -27.99 6.35
N THR A 377 -0.99 -27.43 7.40
CA THR A 377 -2.43 -27.12 7.41
C THR A 377 -2.77 -25.98 6.45
N PRO A 378 -4.03 -25.85 6.03
CA PRO A 378 -4.51 -24.63 5.38
C PRO A 378 -4.23 -23.38 6.23
N SER A 379 -4.03 -22.24 5.55
CA SER A 379 -3.79 -20.95 6.22
C SER A 379 -5.06 -20.46 6.89
N GLU A 380 -4.99 -20.19 8.19
CA GLU A 380 -6.02 -19.44 8.91
C GLU A 380 -5.60 -17.97 9.01
N GLN A 381 -6.51 -17.03 8.73
CA GLN A 381 -6.22 -15.60 8.86
C GLN A 381 -5.92 -15.24 10.32
N ALA A 382 -4.87 -14.46 10.55
CA ALA A 382 -4.44 -14.04 11.88
C ALA A 382 -4.70 -12.55 12.10
N GLU A 383 -5.30 -12.22 13.24
CA GLU A 383 -5.50 -10.84 13.67
C GLU A 383 -4.25 -10.33 14.42
N VAL A 384 -3.77 -9.15 14.05
CA VAL A 384 -2.65 -8.50 14.72
C VAL A 384 -3.19 -7.60 15.83
N THR A 385 -2.72 -7.82 17.06
CA THR A 385 -3.09 -6.94 18.17
C THR A 385 -2.25 -5.66 18.13
N ILE A 386 -2.92 -4.52 18.21
CA ILE A 386 -2.29 -3.20 18.26
C ILE A 386 -2.78 -2.53 19.53
N THR A 387 -1.85 -2.14 20.40
CA THR A 387 -2.17 -1.43 21.65
C THR A 387 -1.44 -0.10 21.66
N ASN A 388 -2.17 0.98 21.97
CA ASN A 388 -1.60 2.31 22.13
C ASN A 388 -1.58 2.70 23.61
N ASN A 389 -0.48 3.32 24.04
CA ASN A 389 -0.33 3.86 25.38
C ASN A 389 0.30 5.25 25.28
N LEU A 390 -0.27 6.20 26.01
CA LEU A 390 0.17 7.59 25.98
C LEU A 390 0.91 7.94 27.27
N ASN A 391 2.18 8.31 27.15
CA ASN A 391 2.94 8.86 28.26
C ASN A 391 2.93 10.39 28.22
N LEU A 392 1.98 10.99 28.94
CA LEU A 392 1.82 12.44 29.02
C LEU A 392 3.01 13.16 29.64
N SER A 393 3.71 12.53 30.61
CA SER A 393 4.86 13.16 31.30
C SER A 393 6.06 13.30 30.37
N ALA A 394 6.29 12.31 29.51
CA ALA A 394 7.35 12.33 28.52
C ALA A 394 6.93 12.90 27.15
N ARG A 395 5.64 13.22 26.96
CA ARG A 395 5.03 13.56 25.65
C ARG A 395 5.34 12.53 24.55
N LEU A 396 5.29 11.24 24.91
CA LEU A 396 5.54 10.11 24.01
C LEU A 396 4.26 9.29 23.79
N MET A 397 4.08 8.81 22.58
CA MET A 397 3.08 7.81 22.21
C MET A 397 3.80 6.47 21.96
N ASN A 398 3.42 5.45 22.72
CA ASN A 398 3.96 4.11 22.60
C ASN A 398 2.91 3.23 21.93
N VAL A 399 3.27 2.57 20.84
CA VAL A 399 2.39 1.65 20.12
C VAL A 399 3.04 0.28 20.04
N THR A 400 2.42 -0.71 20.67
CA THR A 400 2.89 -2.10 20.61
C THR A 400 2.09 -2.86 19.56
N VAL A 401 2.80 -3.49 18.62
CA VAL A 401 2.24 -4.27 17.51
C VAL A 401 2.71 -5.72 17.60
N GLY A 402 1.77 -6.65 17.57
CA GLY A 402 2.04 -8.10 17.66
C GLY A 402 1.03 -8.81 18.55
N THR A 403 1.31 -10.00 19.07
CA THR A 403 2.57 -10.77 18.97
C THR A 403 2.68 -11.53 17.65
N PHE A 404 3.87 -11.55 17.06
CA PHE A 404 4.22 -12.32 15.86
C PHE A 404 4.99 -13.59 16.20
N LEU A 405 4.92 -14.58 15.32
CA LEU A 405 5.70 -15.81 15.42
C LEU A 405 7.21 -15.53 15.22
N PRO A 406 8.10 -16.45 15.65
CA PRO A 406 9.54 -16.23 15.62
C PRO A 406 10.14 -16.00 14.23
N ASP A 407 9.45 -16.47 13.19
CA ASP A 407 9.82 -16.40 11.77
C ASP A 407 9.54 -15.04 11.11
N VAL A 408 8.99 -14.08 11.85
CA VAL A 408 8.66 -12.72 11.37
C VAL A 408 9.67 -11.69 11.86
N GLU A 409 10.18 -10.85 10.96
CA GLU A 409 11.05 -9.72 11.26
C GLU A 409 10.51 -8.40 10.66
N LEU A 410 10.63 -7.31 11.41
CA LEU A 410 10.29 -5.96 10.95
C LEU A 410 11.43 -5.42 10.07
N VAL A 411 11.12 -5.01 8.84
CA VAL A 411 12.15 -4.54 7.90
C VAL A 411 12.14 -3.02 7.71
N ASN A 412 10.96 -2.43 7.57
CA ASN A 412 10.82 -0.98 7.34
C ASN A 412 9.47 -0.45 7.86
N LEU A 413 9.38 0.88 7.90
CA LEU A 413 8.20 1.63 8.29
C LEU A 413 7.89 2.63 7.17
N THR A 414 6.63 2.71 6.77
CA THR A 414 6.16 3.76 5.87
C THR A 414 5.64 4.93 6.69
N ILE A 415 6.40 6.03 6.67
CA ILE A 415 6.11 7.28 7.39
C ILE A 415 5.80 8.34 6.33
N GLU A 416 4.60 8.94 6.39
CA GLU A 416 4.14 9.95 5.42
C GLU A 416 4.24 9.53 3.93
N GLY A 417 4.15 8.22 3.67
CA GLY A 417 4.23 7.65 2.31
C GLY A 417 5.65 7.27 1.86
N VAL A 418 6.68 7.52 2.67
CA VAL A 418 8.07 7.13 2.41
C VAL A 418 8.45 5.91 3.25
N ALA A 419 8.98 4.87 2.60
CA ALA A 419 9.48 3.68 3.28
C ALA A 419 10.89 3.94 3.84
N VAL A 420 11.05 3.75 5.15
CA VAL A 420 12.28 4.02 5.90
C VAL A 420 12.70 2.73 6.62
N ALA A 421 13.96 2.32 6.46
CA ALA A 421 14.46 1.12 7.13
C ALA A 421 14.47 1.31 8.66
N VAL A 422 14.31 0.21 9.43
CA VAL A 422 14.27 0.26 10.91
C VAL A 422 15.45 1.06 11.52
N PRO A 423 16.71 0.91 11.07
CA PRO A 423 17.83 1.70 11.61
C PRO A 423 17.75 3.21 11.31
N GLU A 424 17.15 3.58 10.18
CA GLU A 424 17.01 4.96 9.73
C GLU A 424 15.83 5.67 10.40
N ALA A 425 14.83 4.91 10.86
CA ALA A 425 13.64 5.43 11.53
C ALA A 425 13.95 6.27 12.78
N VAL A 426 15.09 6.02 13.45
CA VAL A 426 15.57 6.80 14.60
C VAL A 426 15.85 8.26 14.21
N GLN A 427 16.32 8.51 12.99
CA GLN A 427 16.55 9.87 12.47
C GLN A 427 15.23 10.64 12.29
N HIS A 428 14.13 9.92 12.09
CA HIS A 428 12.78 10.47 11.99
C HIS A 428 12.05 10.55 13.36
N GLY A 429 12.74 10.26 14.46
CA GLY A 429 12.19 10.34 15.82
C GLY A 429 11.44 9.08 16.28
N TYR A 430 11.54 7.96 15.55
CA TYR A 430 10.91 6.69 15.91
C TYR A 430 11.92 5.78 16.62
N GLN A 431 11.67 5.46 17.89
CA GLN A 431 12.43 4.44 18.61
C GLN A 431 11.66 3.13 18.59
N ILE A 432 12.32 2.04 18.19
CA ILE A 432 11.70 0.74 18.01
C ILE A 432 12.37 -0.25 18.96
N HIS A 433 11.57 -0.86 19.82
CA HIS A 433 12.02 -1.88 20.76
C HIS A 433 11.37 -3.22 20.41
N ARG A 434 12.20 -4.25 20.30
CA ARG A 434 11.74 -5.62 20.08
C ARG A 434 11.68 -6.36 21.42
N THR A 435 10.49 -6.80 21.78
CA THR A 435 10.25 -7.64 22.96
C THR A 435 10.15 -9.10 22.53
N ARG A 436 10.96 -9.97 23.14
CA ARG A 436 10.91 -11.43 22.93
C ARG A 436 10.27 -12.08 24.15
N TYR A 437 9.24 -12.91 23.92
CA TYR A 437 8.55 -13.65 24.97
C TYR A 437 9.17 -15.05 25.16
N ALA A 438 8.84 -15.71 26.28
CA ALA A 438 9.40 -17.03 26.62
C ALA A 438 9.07 -18.13 25.59
N ASN A 439 7.97 -17.98 24.84
CA ASN A 439 7.58 -18.87 23.74
C ASN A 439 8.27 -18.52 22.40
N GLY A 440 9.22 -17.59 22.39
CA GLY A 440 9.93 -17.12 21.20
C GLY A 440 9.16 -16.12 20.36
N SER A 441 7.89 -15.83 20.67
CA SER A 441 7.12 -14.82 19.94
C SER A 441 7.70 -13.42 20.16
N LYS A 442 7.43 -12.53 19.21
CA LYS A 442 8.00 -11.18 19.16
C LYS A 442 6.89 -10.14 19.16
N ALA A 443 7.09 -9.03 19.87
CA ALA A 443 6.29 -7.83 19.70
C ALA A 443 7.22 -6.64 19.46
N TYR A 444 6.72 -5.66 18.73
CA TYR A 444 7.45 -4.44 18.41
C TYR A 444 6.76 -3.26 19.06
N GLU A 445 7.44 -2.59 19.99
CA GLU A 445 7.00 -1.33 20.57
C GLU A 445 7.64 -0.18 19.79
N ILE A 446 6.80 0.75 19.34
CA ILE A 446 7.18 1.95 18.59
C ILE A 446 6.90 3.14 19.50
N GLN A 447 7.95 3.89 19.84
CA GLN A 447 7.84 5.12 20.62
C GLN A 447 8.07 6.32 19.71
N VAL A 448 7.11 7.24 19.70
CA VAL A 448 7.16 8.47 18.90
C VAL A 448 6.79 9.70 19.75
N PRO A 449 7.56 10.80 19.68
CA PRO A 449 7.19 12.07 20.30
C PRO A 449 5.90 12.65 19.71
N LEU A 450 5.04 13.20 20.57
CA LEU A 450 3.82 13.90 20.13
C LEU A 450 4.13 15.13 19.27
N ASP A 451 5.35 15.65 19.35
CA ASP A 451 5.80 16.81 18.58
C ASP A 451 6.52 16.45 17.28
N ALA A 452 6.61 15.16 16.95
CA ALA A 452 7.13 14.70 15.66
C ALA A 452 6.25 15.21 14.49
N PRO A 453 6.84 15.61 13.34
CA PRO A 453 6.09 16.13 12.19
C PRO A 453 5.03 15.16 11.65
N SER A 454 5.32 13.85 11.73
CA SER A 454 4.46 12.77 11.26
C SER A 454 3.21 12.54 12.12
N VAL A 455 3.13 13.13 13.31
CA VAL A 455 1.95 13.03 14.18
C VAL A 455 0.99 14.18 13.86
N LYS A 456 -0.16 13.84 13.29
CA LYS A 456 -1.20 14.83 12.96
C LYS A 456 -1.88 15.33 14.23
N LYS A 457 -2.05 16.65 14.32
CA LYS A 457 -2.64 17.35 15.46
C LYS A 457 -3.93 18.05 15.03
N GLU A 458 -5.05 17.69 15.63
CA GLU A 458 -6.36 18.25 15.29
C GLU A 458 -7.07 18.78 16.52
N TYR A 459 -7.74 19.93 16.39
CA TYR A 459 -8.56 20.47 17.46
C TYR A 459 -9.90 19.73 17.54
N MET A 460 -10.24 19.22 18.74
CA MET A 460 -11.53 18.57 18.97
C MET A 460 -12.52 19.54 19.58
N ARG A 461 -12.47 19.72 20.91
CA ARG A 461 -13.41 20.53 21.69
C ARG A 461 -12.70 21.06 22.94
N GLU A 462 -13.12 22.24 23.39
CA GLU A 462 -12.64 22.89 24.62
C GLU A 462 -11.12 23.02 24.68
N ASP A 463 -10.48 22.29 25.60
CA ASP A 463 -9.04 22.27 25.86
C ASP A 463 -8.35 21.02 25.25
N MET A 464 -9.03 20.25 24.39
CA MET A 464 -8.53 18.98 23.87
C MET A 464 -8.06 19.02 22.41
N ARG A 465 -6.90 18.40 22.16
CA ARG A 465 -6.37 18.08 20.83
C ARG A 465 -6.26 16.58 20.63
N ALA A 466 -6.53 16.13 19.42
CA ALA A 466 -6.31 14.77 18.95
C ALA A 466 -4.93 14.66 18.31
N TYR A 467 -4.17 13.66 18.73
CA TYR A 467 -2.89 13.28 18.16
C TYR A 467 -3.06 11.94 17.46
N THR A 468 -2.83 11.93 16.15
CA THR A 468 -3.01 10.75 15.31
C THR A 468 -1.68 10.36 14.70
N LEU A 469 -1.21 9.16 15.04
CA LEU A 469 -0.11 8.49 14.37
C LEU A 469 -0.69 7.57 13.29
N ASN A 470 -0.21 7.71 12.06
CA ASN A 470 -0.54 6.83 10.95
C ASN A 470 0.76 6.36 10.30
N VAL A 471 1.13 5.11 10.55
CA VAL A 471 2.33 4.47 10.00
C VAL A 471 2.00 3.06 9.55
N THR A 472 2.65 2.58 8.49
CA THR A 472 2.51 1.18 8.05
C THR A 472 3.80 0.45 8.33
N LEU A 473 3.71 -0.70 8.98
CA LEU A 473 4.87 -1.55 9.27
C LEU A 473 4.96 -2.66 8.23
N THR A 474 6.12 -2.84 7.62
CA THR A 474 6.34 -3.97 6.71
C THR A 474 7.21 -5.02 7.38
N PHE A 475 6.73 -6.24 7.32
CA PHE A 475 7.39 -7.41 7.87
C PHE A 475 7.79 -8.37 6.76
N ILE A 476 8.82 -9.17 7.01
CA ILE A 476 9.27 -10.27 6.17
C ILE A 476 9.20 -11.59 6.95
N THR A 477 8.82 -12.67 6.27
CA THR A 477 8.83 -14.04 6.81
C THR A 477 10.07 -14.81 6.38
N TYR A 478 10.57 -15.68 7.25
CA TYR A 478 11.69 -16.58 6.93
C TYR A 478 11.28 -18.06 7.03
N PRO A 479 11.75 -18.94 6.12
CA PRO A 479 12.62 -18.67 4.97
C PRO A 479 11.91 -18.20 3.70
N SER A 480 10.57 -18.14 3.67
CA SER A 480 9.81 -17.87 2.43
C SER A 480 10.09 -16.51 1.79
N SER A 481 10.66 -15.56 2.54
CA SER A 481 10.98 -14.20 2.09
C SER A 481 9.75 -13.43 1.57
N GLU A 482 8.57 -13.78 2.07
CA GLU A 482 7.31 -13.11 1.74
C GLU A 482 7.11 -11.90 2.66
N THR A 483 6.54 -10.83 2.12
CA THR A 483 6.32 -9.59 2.88
C THR A 483 4.85 -9.30 3.10
N PHE A 484 4.50 -8.79 4.27
CA PHE A 484 3.15 -8.31 4.58
C PHE A 484 3.20 -6.98 5.33
N ALA A 485 2.12 -6.21 5.23
CA ALA A 485 2.04 -4.87 5.79
C ALA A 485 0.95 -4.78 6.87
N VAL A 486 1.28 -4.14 7.99
CA VAL A 486 0.35 -3.89 9.09
C VAL A 486 0.15 -2.38 9.23
N PRO A 487 -1.04 -1.84 8.88
CA PRO A 487 -1.34 -0.44 9.11
C PRO A 487 -1.57 -0.18 10.60
N VAL A 488 -0.92 0.85 11.13
CA VAL A 488 -0.98 1.24 12.54
C VAL A 488 -1.56 2.64 12.62
N ILE A 489 -2.79 2.74 13.12
CA ILE A 489 -3.48 4.00 13.38
C ILE A 489 -3.70 4.12 14.89
N ALA A 490 -2.97 5.03 15.53
CA ALA A 490 -3.11 5.30 16.95
C ALA A 490 -3.63 6.73 17.17
N LEU A 491 -4.76 6.84 17.86
CA LEU A 491 -5.41 8.10 18.22
C LEU A 491 -5.30 8.33 19.73
N SER A 492 -4.93 9.53 20.14
CA SER A 492 -4.92 9.93 21.56
C SER A 492 -5.40 11.35 21.75
N ALA A 493 -6.28 11.57 22.74
CA ALA A 493 -6.78 12.89 23.10
C ALA A 493 -5.98 13.46 24.28
N VAL A 494 -5.49 14.70 24.14
CA VAL A 494 -4.67 15.38 25.15
C VAL A 494 -5.28 16.74 25.49
N LYS A 495 -5.35 17.06 26.78
CA LYS A 495 -5.78 18.35 27.31
C LYS A 495 -4.64 19.38 27.28
N ASP A 496 -4.30 19.86 26.09
CA ASP A 496 -3.25 20.87 25.90
C ASP A 496 -3.59 21.93 24.85
N ALA A 497 -4.86 22.10 24.50
CA ALA A 497 -5.28 23.14 23.55
C ALA A 497 -5.21 24.54 24.19
N VAL A 498 -4.51 25.44 23.54
CA VAL A 498 -4.43 26.87 23.84
C VAL A 498 -5.12 27.61 22.72
N LEU A 499 -6.25 28.24 23.04
CA LEU A 499 -7.10 28.94 22.07
C LEU A 499 -6.55 30.35 21.79
N PRO A 500 -6.72 30.88 20.56
CA PRO A 500 -6.33 32.25 20.26
C PRO A 500 -7.16 33.24 21.06
N SER A 501 -6.55 34.36 21.43
CA SER A 501 -7.18 35.45 22.17
C SER A 501 -6.95 36.79 21.47
N ALA A 502 -7.88 37.75 21.58
CA ALA A 502 -7.77 39.02 20.89
C ALA A 502 -7.82 40.22 21.83
N ARG A 503 -7.12 41.28 21.45
CA ARG A 503 -7.17 42.60 22.10
C ARG A 503 -7.48 43.66 21.06
N GLY A 504 -8.56 44.41 21.29
CA GLY A 504 -8.96 45.54 20.45
C GLY A 504 -8.56 46.89 21.04
N PHE A 505 -8.21 47.88 20.21
CA PHE A 505 -8.02 49.28 20.58
C PHE A 505 -8.22 50.22 19.38
N CYS A 506 -8.20 51.54 19.59
CA CYS A 506 -8.53 52.55 18.57
C CYS A 506 -7.55 53.74 18.65
N ASP A 507 -7.19 54.34 17.51
CA ASP A 507 -6.25 55.47 17.42
C ASP A 507 -6.90 56.80 17.01
N GLY A 508 -8.24 56.87 17.04
CA GLY A 508 -9.05 58.02 16.64
C GLY A 508 -9.46 58.02 15.17
N ARG A 509 -8.85 57.19 14.31
CA ARG A 509 -9.23 57.03 12.89
C ARG A 509 -9.51 55.59 12.49
N ASN A 510 -8.87 54.64 13.16
CA ASN A 510 -8.93 53.22 12.85
C ASN A 510 -9.33 52.40 14.07
N LEU A 511 -9.93 51.24 13.80
CA LEU A 511 -10.14 50.16 14.75
C LEU A 511 -9.01 49.14 14.56
N HIS A 512 -8.33 48.77 15.63
CA HIS A 512 -7.27 47.78 15.64
C HIS A 512 -7.70 46.54 16.42
N LEU A 513 -7.46 45.37 15.84
CA LEU A 513 -7.66 44.08 16.47
C LEU A 513 -6.37 43.27 16.36
N ILE A 514 -5.77 42.93 17.50
CA ILE A 514 -4.57 42.09 17.58
C ILE A 514 -4.97 40.75 18.18
N ILE A 515 -4.88 39.68 17.38
CA ILE A 515 -5.12 38.30 17.81
C ILE A 515 -3.77 37.67 18.14
N THR A 516 -3.62 37.20 19.37
CA THR A 516 -2.52 36.35 19.82
C THR A 516 -2.84 34.91 19.45
N ARG A 517 -1.97 34.29 18.64
CA ARG A 517 -2.11 32.91 18.17
C ARG A 517 -2.02 31.92 19.35
N GLY A 518 -2.80 30.85 19.27
CA GLY A 518 -2.75 29.72 20.17
C GLY A 518 -1.92 28.57 19.59
N ASN A 519 -2.21 27.33 20.00
CA ASN A 519 -1.59 26.12 19.44
C ASN A 519 -2.57 25.25 18.63
N VAL A 520 -3.77 25.76 18.35
CA VAL A 520 -4.84 25.09 17.58
C VAL A 520 -5.24 25.81 16.30
N ASP A 521 -4.81 27.05 16.13
CA ASP A 521 -5.29 28.00 15.14
C ASP A 521 -4.34 28.19 13.95
N GLN A 522 -3.36 27.30 13.78
CA GLN A 522 -2.44 27.31 12.64
C GLN A 522 -3.18 27.24 11.30
N ASN A 523 -4.24 26.43 11.23
CA ASN A 523 -5.07 26.25 10.03
C ASN A 523 -6.38 27.06 10.08
N TRP A 524 -6.50 28.03 10.99
CA TRP A 524 -7.70 28.86 11.09
C TRP A 524 -7.49 30.18 10.33
N LEU A 525 -8.41 30.45 9.42
CA LEU A 525 -8.35 31.58 8.49
C LEU A 525 -9.28 32.71 8.97
N PRO A 526 -8.88 33.99 8.82
CA PRO A 526 -9.69 35.14 9.24
C PRO A 526 -10.75 35.51 8.20
N PHE A 527 -11.98 35.70 8.66
CA PHE A 527 -13.12 36.10 7.86
C PHE A 527 -13.78 37.35 8.42
N ILE A 528 -14.25 38.21 7.52
CA ILE A 528 -15.15 39.32 7.84
C ILE A 528 -16.51 38.96 7.22
N SER A 529 -17.50 38.67 8.05
CA SER A 529 -18.74 38.00 7.63
C SER A 529 -18.43 36.69 6.88
N ASP A 530 -18.70 36.60 5.58
CA ASP A 530 -18.41 35.43 4.75
C ASP A 530 -17.22 35.61 3.80
N TRP A 531 -16.53 36.74 3.92
CA TRP A 531 -15.40 37.06 3.07
C TRP A 531 -14.07 36.71 3.74
N HIS A 532 -13.26 35.88 3.08
CA HIS A 532 -11.92 35.51 3.54
C HIS A 532 -10.97 36.70 3.42
N LEU A 533 -10.35 37.09 4.53
CA LEU A 533 -9.47 38.24 4.62
C LEU A 533 -8.02 37.85 4.24
N THR A 534 -7.71 37.86 2.94
CA THR A 534 -6.32 37.76 2.44
C THR A 534 -5.64 39.13 2.39
N GLN A 535 -4.33 39.15 2.10
CA GLN A 535 -3.56 40.39 1.99
C GLN A 535 -4.05 41.26 0.81
N GLU A 536 -4.34 40.64 -0.33
CA GLU A 536 -4.86 41.30 -1.54
C GLU A 536 -6.27 41.86 -1.29
N ALA A 537 -7.07 41.05 -0.60
CA ALA A 537 -8.40 41.40 -0.12
C ALA A 537 -8.36 42.65 0.77
N ALA A 538 -7.48 42.67 1.77
CA ALA A 538 -7.29 43.79 2.69
C ALA A 538 -6.89 45.09 1.96
N GLN A 539 -5.99 45.00 0.97
CA GLN A 539 -5.52 46.17 0.20
C GLN A 539 -6.66 46.85 -0.58
N LYS A 540 -7.62 46.09 -1.12
CA LYS A 540 -8.78 46.64 -1.85
C LYS A 540 -9.59 47.65 -1.02
N TYR A 541 -9.65 47.45 0.29
CA TYR A 541 -10.43 48.29 1.21
C TYR A 541 -9.56 49.16 2.12
N ASN A 542 -8.26 49.27 1.83
CA ASN A 542 -7.27 49.99 2.65
C ASN A 542 -7.15 49.47 4.10
N TYR A 543 -7.28 48.16 4.29
CA TYR A 543 -7.03 47.54 5.59
C TYR A 543 -5.56 47.18 5.74
N ILE A 544 -5.04 47.29 6.96
CA ILE A 544 -3.67 46.89 7.27
C ILE A 544 -3.76 45.53 7.97
N LEU A 545 -3.33 44.49 7.25
CA LEU A 545 -3.20 43.13 7.76
C LEU A 545 -1.70 42.83 7.96
N ARG A 546 -1.33 42.35 9.15
CA ARG A 546 0.02 41.91 9.48
C ARG A 546 -0.04 40.60 10.25
N ASP A 547 0.65 39.58 9.75
CA ASP A 547 0.82 38.30 10.42
C ASP A 547 2.31 38.01 10.60
N ASN A 548 2.71 37.70 11.83
CA ASN A 548 4.09 37.33 12.16
C ASN A 548 4.21 35.89 12.70
N GLY A 549 3.15 35.09 12.58
CA GLY A 549 3.07 33.71 13.07
C GLY A 549 2.72 33.57 14.55
N THR A 550 2.93 34.61 15.37
CA THR A 550 2.51 34.64 16.79
C THR A 550 1.33 35.57 17.04
N HIS A 551 1.19 36.61 16.22
CA HIS A 551 0.15 37.61 16.29
C HIS A 551 -0.36 37.95 14.90
N LEU A 552 -1.67 38.05 14.77
CA LEU A 552 -2.37 38.57 13.61
C LEU A 552 -2.98 39.93 13.97
N ALA A 553 -2.47 41.01 13.38
CA ALA A 553 -2.95 42.36 13.59
C ALA A 553 -3.74 42.86 12.37
N ILE A 554 -4.96 43.33 12.61
CA ILE A 554 -5.84 43.93 11.61
C ILE A 554 -6.14 45.36 12.02
N SER A 555 -6.01 46.31 11.09
CA SER A 555 -6.42 47.71 11.28
C SER A 555 -7.40 48.11 10.18
N VAL A 556 -8.57 48.61 10.59
CA VAL A 556 -9.69 48.96 9.70
C VAL A 556 -10.07 50.43 9.91
N PRO A 557 -10.15 51.25 8.84
CA PRO A 557 -10.62 52.63 8.94
C PRO A 557 -12.05 52.75 9.45
N PHE A 558 -12.36 53.82 10.20
CA PHE A 558 -13.70 54.07 10.76
C PHE A 558 -14.82 54.05 9.70
N LEU A 559 -14.62 54.69 8.54
CA LEU A 559 -15.62 54.80 7.45
C LEU A 559 -15.64 53.59 6.49
N SER A 560 -15.08 52.46 6.93
CA SER A 560 -15.00 51.24 6.15
C SER A 560 -16.37 50.55 5.99
N PRO A 561 -16.66 49.89 4.85
CA PRO A 561 -17.93 49.21 4.61
C PRO A 561 -18.20 48.05 5.60
N HIS A 562 -17.15 47.45 6.16
CA HIS A 562 -17.26 46.33 7.10
C HIS A 562 -17.33 46.76 8.59
N VAL A 563 -17.37 48.07 8.86
CA VAL A 563 -17.61 48.60 10.21
C VAL A 563 -19.12 48.76 10.43
N SER A 564 -19.57 48.47 11.65
CA SER A 564 -20.96 48.57 12.06
C SER A 564 -21.12 49.72 13.03
N TYR A 565 -22.08 50.62 12.78
CA TYR A 565 -22.33 51.78 13.64
C TYR A 565 -23.47 51.45 14.60
N GLU A 566 -23.15 51.28 15.88
CA GLU A 566 -24.11 50.85 16.90
C GLU A 566 -24.94 52.02 17.46
N ASP A 567 -24.31 53.19 17.62
CA ASP A 567 -24.95 54.35 18.24
C ASP A 567 -24.37 55.67 17.73
N PHE A 568 -25.20 56.73 17.71
CA PHE A 568 -24.85 58.06 17.26
C PHE A 568 -25.44 59.14 18.19
N HIS A 569 -24.56 59.88 18.87
CA HIS A 569 -24.88 61.01 19.72
C HIS A 569 -24.12 62.27 19.27
N ASN A 570 -24.55 63.44 19.75
CA ASN A 570 -23.93 64.73 19.40
C ASN A 570 -22.43 64.82 19.73
N SER A 571 -21.92 63.98 20.64
CA SER A 571 -20.52 63.97 21.06
C SER A 571 -19.74 62.71 20.67
N ALA A 572 -20.39 61.66 20.18
CA ALA A 572 -19.79 60.34 20.04
C ALA A 572 -20.52 59.44 19.03
N ILE A 573 -19.75 58.69 18.25
CA ILE A 573 -20.22 57.61 17.38
C ILE A 573 -19.63 56.30 17.89
N LYS A 574 -20.48 55.34 18.26
CA LYS A 574 -20.02 54.01 18.65
C LYS A 574 -19.97 53.12 17.41
N ALA A 575 -18.79 52.62 17.09
CA ALA A 575 -18.56 51.76 15.93
C ALA A 575 -17.87 50.47 16.33
N SER A 576 -18.28 49.36 15.74
CA SER A 576 -17.72 48.04 16.00
C SER A 576 -17.27 47.33 14.74
N PHE A 577 -16.26 46.48 14.90
CA PHE A 577 -15.72 45.62 13.86
C PHE A 577 -15.72 44.19 14.38
N HIS A 578 -16.25 43.26 13.57
CA HIS A 578 -16.34 41.84 13.87
C HIS A 578 -15.47 41.03 12.92
N LEU A 579 -14.76 40.04 13.47
CA LEU A 579 -13.92 39.12 12.72
C LEU A 579 -14.05 37.71 13.28
N THR A 580 -14.13 36.73 12.37
CA THR A 580 -14.34 35.33 12.71
C THR A 580 -13.17 34.49 12.20
N LEU A 581 -12.61 33.62 13.04
CA LEU A 581 -11.69 32.58 12.62
C LEU A 581 -12.47 31.30 12.28
N LYS A 582 -12.35 30.87 11.01
CA LYS A 582 -12.97 29.64 10.49
C LYS A 582 -11.89 28.62 10.15
N ASP A 583 -12.23 27.35 10.26
CA ASP A 583 -11.37 26.23 9.87
C ASP A 583 -11.07 26.24 8.37
N GLY A 584 -9.81 26.13 7.96
CA GLY A 584 -9.43 26.24 6.55
C GLY A 584 -9.96 25.14 5.63
N ILE A 585 -10.41 24.00 6.17
CA ILE A 585 -10.94 22.86 5.40
C ILE A 585 -12.46 22.80 5.53
N THR A 586 -12.96 22.77 6.77
CA THR A 586 -14.40 22.58 7.04
C THR A 586 -15.20 23.88 7.01
N LEU A 587 -14.53 25.05 6.99
CA LEU A 587 -15.12 26.38 7.13
C LEU A 587 -15.98 26.56 8.40
N ALA A 588 -15.89 25.62 9.35
CA ALA A 588 -16.60 25.70 10.62
C ALA A 588 -16.09 26.89 11.43
N GLN A 589 -17.00 27.68 11.98
CA GLN A 589 -16.66 28.79 12.88
C GLN A 589 -16.02 28.25 14.16
N ARG A 590 -14.82 28.72 14.48
CA ARG A 590 -14.07 28.30 15.66
C ARG A 590 -14.05 29.38 16.75
N ARG A 591 -13.81 30.63 16.33
CA ARG A 591 -13.76 31.80 17.21
C ARG A 591 -14.27 33.05 16.53
N ASP A 592 -14.86 33.92 17.32
CA ASP A 592 -15.30 35.26 16.94
C ASP A 592 -14.64 36.29 17.85
N PHE A 593 -14.29 37.43 17.26
CA PHE A 593 -13.69 38.54 17.95
C PHE A 593 -14.37 39.83 17.50
N SER A 594 -14.52 40.76 18.44
CA SER A 594 -15.04 42.09 18.13
C SER A 594 -14.26 43.16 18.86
N VAL A 595 -14.21 44.34 18.25
CA VAL A 595 -13.71 45.57 18.87
C VAL A 595 -14.75 46.66 18.68
N SER A 596 -15.06 47.38 19.75
CA SER A 596 -15.96 48.53 19.72
C SER A 596 -15.21 49.78 20.18
N CYS A 597 -15.36 50.85 19.41
CA CYS A 597 -14.63 52.10 19.53
C CYS A 597 -15.58 53.29 19.54
N ILE A 598 -15.17 54.40 20.15
CA ILE A 598 -15.91 55.66 20.16
C ILE A 598 -15.14 56.69 19.33
N PHE A 599 -15.79 57.24 18.31
CA PHE A 599 -15.23 58.24 17.40
C PHE A 599 -15.95 59.58 17.53
N SER A 600 -15.26 60.67 17.20
CA SER A 600 -15.89 61.99 17.20
C SER A 600 -16.77 62.18 15.96
N PRO A 601 -17.97 62.78 16.09
CA PRO A 601 -18.79 63.13 14.93
C PRO A 601 -18.11 64.04 13.91
N SER A 602 -17.03 64.75 14.30
CA SER A 602 -16.23 65.54 13.35
C SER A 602 -15.56 64.70 12.27
N GLU A 603 -15.33 63.41 12.49
CA GLU A 603 -14.74 62.51 11.48
C GLU A 603 -15.68 62.26 10.28
N LEU A 604 -16.98 62.56 10.42
CA LEU A 604 -17.95 62.47 9.31
C LEU A 604 -17.87 63.65 8.35
N ILE A 605 -17.22 64.76 8.75
CA ILE A 605 -17.21 66.01 7.98
C ILE A 605 -15.80 66.53 7.70
N GLN A 606 -15.57 66.91 6.46
CA GLN A 606 -14.36 67.60 6.04
C GLN A 606 -14.70 68.89 5.28
N CYS A 607 -14.32 70.03 5.86
CA CYS A 607 -14.49 71.36 5.27
C CYS A 607 -13.15 71.80 4.65
N LEU A 608 -13.04 71.77 3.32
CA LEU A 608 -11.80 72.11 2.62
C LEU A 608 -11.66 73.64 2.42
N PRO A 609 -10.44 74.21 2.47
CA PRO A 609 -10.21 75.65 2.32
C PRO A 609 -10.71 76.26 0.99
N ASN A 610 -10.84 75.45 -0.05
CA ASN A 610 -11.36 75.86 -1.36
C ASN A 610 -12.91 75.98 -1.40
N GLY A 611 -13.58 75.82 -0.25
CA GLY A 611 -15.04 75.85 -0.15
C GLY A 611 -15.72 74.55 -0.58
N THR A 612 -15.01 73.43 -0.65
CA THR A 612 -15.63 72.11 -0.85
C THR A 612 -15.97 71.49 0.51
N VAL A 613 -17.20 71.01 0.67
CA VAL A 613 -17.64 70.25 1.85
C VAL A 613 -17.80 68.79 1.46
N ILE A 614 -17.25 67.91 2.30
CA ILE A 614 -17.46 66.47 2.24
C ILE A 614 -18.14 66.07 3.55
N ILE A 615 -19.33 65.47 3.47
CA ILE A 615 -20.08 64.99 4.65
C ILE A 615 -20.55 63.57 4.37
N THR A 616 -20.32 62.67 5.33
CA THR A 616 -20.74 61.27 5.26
C THR A 616 -21.83 61.00 6.29
N ALA A 617 -23.03 60.63 5.83
CA ALA A 617 -24.10 60.10 6.67
C ALA A 617 -23.91 58.60 6.89
N ILE A 618 -24.32 58.09 8.05
CA ILE A 618 -24.17 56.69 8.46
C ILE A 618 -25.54 56.08 8.79
N LYS A 619 -25.71 54.78 8.52
CA LYS A 619 -26.86 53.97 8.89
C LYS A 619 -26.53 53.19 10.16
N LEU A 620 -27.35 53.33 11.20
CA LEU A 620 -27.20 52.62 12.47
C LEU A 620 -27.67 51.16 12.35
N VAL A 621 -27.00 50.26 13.06
CA VAL A 621 -27.40 48.85 13.19
C VAL A 621 -28.74 48.76 13.91
N GLY A 622 -29.73 48.11 13.28
CA GLY A 622 -31.08 47.97 13.84
C GLY A 622 -31.99 49.19 13.66
N GLY A 623 -31.55 50.23 12.93
CA GLY A 623 -32.43 51.31 12.48
C GLY A 623 -33.45 50.85 11.44
N GLU A 624 -34.55 51.59 11.28
CA GLU A 624 -35.54 51.36 10.21
C GLU A 624 -34.85 51.24 8.83
N ASP A 625 -35.54 50.65 7.84
CA ASP A 625 -35.00 50.40 6.49
C ASP A 625 -34.72 51.71 5.71
N LEU A 626 -33.61 52.34 6.09
CA LEU A 626 -33.06 53.55 5.54
C LEU A 626 -32.29 53.17 4.28
N ASP A 627 -32.78 53.60 3.12
CA ASP A 627 -32.02 53.54 1.88
C ASP A 627 -31.09 54.76 1.81
N THR A 628 -29.79 54.50 1.95
CA THR A 628 -28.73 55.51 1.92
C THR A 628 -28.66 56.25 0.58
N ALA A 629 -29.18 55.68 -0.51
CA ALA A 629 -29.23 56.32 -1.83
C ALA A 629 -30.27 57.44 -1.91
N LEU A 630 -31.31 57.40 -1.06
CA LEU A 630 -32.40 58.38 -1.08
C LEU A 630 -32.12 59.63 -0.25
N LEU A 631 -31.01 59.65 0.51
CA LEU A 631 -30.58 60.82 1.29
C LEU A 631 -30.40 62.04 0.37
N VAL A 632 -30.76 63.21 0.87
CA VAL A 632 -30.66 64.50 0.16
C VAL A 632 -30.10 65.58 1.08
N LEU A 633 -29.59 66.67 0.50
CA LEU A 633 -29.33 67.89 1.25
C LEU A 633 -30.60 68.75 1.35
N ARG A 634 -30.51 69.96 1.94
CA ARG A 634 -31.62 70.93 1.97
C ARG A 634 -32.20 71.20 0.58
N ASP A 635 -31.36 71.26 -0.45
CA ASP A 635 -31.79 71.17 -1.85
C ASP A 635 -31.95 69.69 -2.24
N ARG A 636 -33.19 69.28 -2.52
CA ARG A 636 -33.56 67.90 -2.85
C ARG A 636 -32.94 67.39 -4.16
N GLN A 637 -32.45 68.28 -5.03
CA GLN A 637 -31.70 67.90 -6.24
C GLN A 637 -30.28 67.41 -5.93
N CYS A 638 -29.73 67.78 -4.76
CA CYS A 638 -28.40 67.37 -4.37
C CYS A 638 -28.41 65.98 -3.72
N LYS A 639 -27.98 65.00 -4.52
CA LYS A 639 -27.86 63.58 -4.17
C LYS A 639 -26.43 63.21 -3.73
N PRO A 640 -26.23 62.11 -2.99
CA PRO A 640 -24.91 61.67 -2.57
C PRO A 640 -24.03 61.30 -3.76
N SER A 641 -22.75 61.60 -3.65
CA SER A 641 -21.72 61.29 -4.65
C SER A 641 -21.18 59.87 -4.56
N LEU A 642 -21.22 59.28 -3.36
CA LEU A 642 -20.82 57.90 -3.09
C LEU A 642 -21.83 57.30 -2.12
N VAL A 643 -22.36 56.13 -2.45
CA VAL A 643 -23.34 55.41 -1.63
C VAL A 643 -22.83 54.00 -1.38
N THR A 644 -22.89 53.57 -0.13
CA THR A 644 -22.71 52.19 0.30
C THR A 644 -23.93 51.76 1.09
N GLU A 645 -24.05 50.46 1.40
CA GLU A 645 -25.15 49.94 2.22
C GLU A 645 -25.28 50.65 3.58
N LYS A 646 -24.15 51.09 4.16
CA LYS A 646 -24.10 51.70 5.50
C LYS A 646 -23.80 53.20 5.51
N THR A 647 -23.33 53.80 4.41
CA THR A 647 -22.90 55.20 4.38
C THR A 647 -23.28 55.92 3.09
N ALA A 648 -23.51 57.23 3.16
CA ALA A 648 -23.72 58.08 1.99
C ALA A 648 -22.88 59.36 2.10
N THR A 649 -22.01 59.61 1.12
CA THR A 649 -21.09 60.74 1.13
C THR A 649 -21.48 61.78 0.08
N PHE A 650 -21.66 63.01 0.54
CA PHE A 650 -21.95 64.18 -0.29
C PHE A 650 -20.67 64.98 -0.49
N LYS A 651 -20.45 65.45 -1.72
CA LYS A 651 -19.36 66.36 -2.07
C LYS A 651 -19.93 67.51 -2.88
N PHE A 652 -19.92 68.71 -2.30
CA PHE A 652 -20.53 69.89 -2.91
C PHE A 652 -19.80 71.18 -2.49
N ASN A 653 -20.07 72.28 -3.17
CA ASN A 653 -19.49 73.58 -2.82
C ASN A 653 -20.34 74.27 -1.74
N VAL A 654 -19.71 74.98 -0.80
CA VAL A 654 -20.38 75.73 0.28
C VAL A 654 -21.44 76.72 -0.22
N ASN A 655 -21.39 77.17 -1.47
CA ASN A 655 -22.36 78.11 -2.05
C ASN A 655 -23.53 77.43 -2.80
N THR A 656 -23.58 76.09 -2.86
CA THR A 656 -24.60 75.32 -3.59
C THR A 656 -25.48 74.48 -2.65
N CYS A 657 -26.44 73.72 -3.21
CA CYS A 657 -27.23 72.71 -2.48
C CYS A 657 -28.05 73.23 -1.29
N GLY A 658 -28.58 74.45 -1.39
CA GLY A 658 -29.39 75.05 -0.33
C GLY A 658 -28.63 75.37 0.95
N THR A 659 -27.29 75.47 0.88
CA THR A 659 -26.45 75.82 2.03
C THR A 659 -26.74 77.24 2.50
N SER A 660 -27.02 77.39 3.79
CA SER A 660 -27.22 78.70 4.41
C SER A 660 -25.88 79.28 4.86
N ARG A 661 -25.65 80.57 4.58
CA ARG A 661 -24.43 81.28 4.98
C ARG A 661 -24.75 82.27 6.09
N LYS A 662 -24.00 82.22 7.18
CA LYS A 662 -24.02 83.19 8.28
C LYS A 662 -22.65 83.88 8.35
N SER A 663 -22.64 85.20 8.22
CA SER A 663 -21.42 86.00 8.35
C SER A 663 -21.30 86.60 9.75
N ASN A 664 -20.18 86.32 10.42
CA ASN A 664 -19.74 87.03 11.62
C ASN A 664 -18.50 87.89 11.28
N SER A 665 -18.15 88.87 12.12
CA SER A 665 -17.07 89.83 11.84
C SER A 665 -15.69 89.19 11.60
N THR A 666 -15.50 87.95 12.07
CA THR A 666 -14.23 87.19 11.99
C THR A 666 -14.34 85.84 11.25
N THR A 667 -15.55 85.29 11.08
CA THR A 667 -15.78 83.96 10.50
C THR A 667 -17.01 83.89 9.59
N MET A 668 -16.89 83.17 8.47
CA MET A 668 -18.02 82.77 7.62
C MET A 668 -18.43 81.34 7.95
N THR A 669 -19.63 81.15 8.46
CA THR A 669 -20.18 79.83 8.81
C THR A 669 -21.21 79.39 7.78
N TYR A 670 -21.03 78.19 7.23
CA TYR A 670 -21.92 77.56 6.28
C TYR A 670 -22.63 76.39 6.96
N GLU A 671 -23.95 76.37 6.89
CA GLU A 671 -24.81 75.40 7.56
C GLU A 671 -25.72 74.72 6.54
N ASN A 672 -25.74 73.37 6.58
CA ASN A 672 -26.60 72.54 5.75
C ASN A 672 -26.99 71.27 6.53
N GLU A 673 -27.93 70.50 6.00
CA GLU A 673 -28.52 69.33 6.65
C GLU A 673 -28.64 68.18 5.65
N VAL A 674 -28.27 66.97 6.07
CA VAL A 674 -28.57 65.74 5.35
C VAL A 674 -29.90 65.19 5.87
N LEU A 675 -30.84 64.94 4.97
CA LEU A 675 -32.22 64.60 5.26
C LEU A 675 -32.59 63.29 4.55
N TYR A 676 -33.37 62.44 5.23
CA TYR A 676 -34.05 61.31 4.62
C TYR A 676 -35.56 61.47 4.78
N PHE A 677 -36.29 61.31 3.68
CA PHE A 677 -37.74 61.27 3.66
C PHE A 677 -38.17 59.87 3.25
N ARG A 678 -39.07 59.26 4.03
CA ARG A 678 -39.70 58.01 3.62
C ARG A 678 -40.62 58.29 2.42
N PRO A 679 -40.67 57.41 1.40
CA PRO A 679 -41.60 57.57 0.29
C PRO A 679 -43.04 57.78 0.80
N GLY A 680 -43.65 58.91 0.44
CA GLY A 680 -45.01 59.29 0.85
C GLY A 680 -45.11 60.11 2.16
N ASN A 681 -44.01 60.47 2.81
CA ASN A 681 -43.99 61.31 4.00
C ASN A 681 -43.13 62.58 3.80
N ASP A 682 -43.63 63.74 4.22
CA ASP A 682 -42.93 65.03 4.09
C ASP A 682 -42.09 65.40 5.32
N THR A 683 -42.17 64.61 6.40
CA THR A 683 -41.34 64.79 7.60
C THR A 683 -40.05 63.96 7.49
N PRO A 684 -38.86 64.57 7.72
CA PRO A 684 -37.60 63.84 7.64
C PRO A 684 -37.44 62.90 8.84
N ILE A 685 -37.11 61.64 8.58
CA ILE A 685 -36.91 60.61 9.62
C ILE A 685 -35.44 60.56 10.07
N TYR A 686 -34.53 60.89 9.15
CA TYR A 686 -33.11 61.08 9.46
C TYR A 686 -32.76 62.54 9.20
N GLN A 687 -32.11 63.19 10.17
CA GLN A 687 -31.64 64.55 10.07
C GLN A 687 -30.24 64.67 10.68
N LEU A 688 -29.25 64.92 9.84
CA LEU A 688 -27.88 65.18 10.26
C LEU A 688 -27.51 66.62 9.90
N LYS A 689 -27.43 67.47 10.91
CA LYS A 689 -27.07 68.89 10.77
C LYS A 689 -25.57 69.09 10.93
N PHE A 690 -24.96 69.86 10.04
CA PHE A 690 -23.54 70.17 10.12
C PHE A 690 -23.23 71.65 9.81
N LEU A 691 -22.08 72.11 10.30
CA LEU A 691 -21.59 73.46 10.10
C LEU A 691 -20.09 73.46 9.75
N CYS A 692 -19.72 74.26 8.76
CA CYS A 692 -18.33 74.54 8.39
C CYS A 692 -18.04 76.02 8.65
N SER A 693 -17.02 76.34 9.45
CA SER A 693 -16.65 77.73 9.74
C SER A 693 -15.27 78.05 9.16
N TYR A 694 -15.19 79.13 8.36
CA TYR A 694 -13.99 79.62 7.70
C TYR A 694 -13.59 80.99 8.25
N ALA A 695 -12.31 81.21 8.55
CA ALA A 695 -11.82 82.51 9.01
C ALA A 695 -11.70 83.50 7.83
N VAL A 696 -12.18 84.74 8.01
CA VAL A 696 -12.09 85.81 7.00
C VAL A 696 -10.78 86.57 7.21
N LYS A 697 -9.78 86.40 6.33
CA LYS A 697 -8.57 87.26 6.30
C LYS A 697 -8.79 88.44 5.33
N GLN A 698 -8.50 89.67 5.77
CA GLN A 698 -8.64 90.90 4.98
C GLN A 698 -7.68 90.91 3.75
N SER A 699 -8.26 91.20 2.58
CA SER A 699 -7.68 91.62 1.27
C SER A 699 -6.48 90.87 0.68
N ALA A 700 -6.68 90.30 -0.51
CA ALA A 700 -5.61 90.04 -1.47
C ALA A 700 -5.82 90.93 -2.71
N ASP A 701 -4.85 91.82 -2.94
CA ASP A 701 -4.70 92.64 -4.14
C ASP A 701 -4.34 91.73 -5.33
N VAL A 702 -5.00 91.89 -6.47
CA VAL A 702 -4.83 91.00 -7.63
C VAL A 702 -3.80 91.61 -8.59
N GLN A 703 -2.54 91.19 -8.46
CA GLN A 703 -1.57 91.32 -9.55
C GLN A 703 -1.79 90.19 -10.57
N HIS A 704 -2.07 90.60 -11.81
CA HIS A 704 -2.20 89.71 -12.96
C HIS A 704 -0.82 89.44 -13.57
N GLU A 705 -0.31 88.22 -13.40
CA GLU A 705 0.77 87.66 -14.22
C GLU A 705 0.27 86.44 -14.99
N SER A 706 0.47 86.44 -16.31
CA SER A 706 0.11 85.32 -17.19
C SER A 706 1.12 84.19 -17.06
N LYS A 707 0.84 83.22 -16.17
CA LYS A 707 1.54 81.94 -16.16
C LYS A 707 1.06 81.09 -17.35
N LYS A 708 1.97 80.82 -18.29
CA LYS A 708 1.81 79.81 -19.33
C LYS A 708 1.37 78.50 -18.69
N ASN A 709 0.26 77.94 -19.17
CA ASN A 709 -0.17 76.58 -18.82
C ASN A 709 0.98 75.60 -19.09
N PRO A 710 1.28 74.66 -18.18
CA PRO A 710 2.12 73.53 -18.51
C PRO A 710 1.46 72.74 -19.65
N PRO A 711 2.25 72.17 -20.58
CA PRO A 711 1.68 71.29 -21.60
C PRO A 711 0.95 70.13 -20.92
N PRO A 712 -0.19 69.66 -21.46
CA PRO A 712 -0.91 68.55 -20.87
C PRO A 712 -0.01 67.31 -20.84
N SER A 713 0.28 66.79 -19.65
CA SER A 713 0.95 65.50 -19.51
C SER A 713 -0.06 64.40 -19.79
N ILE A 714 0.13 63.67 -20.89
CA ILE A 714 -0.64 62.45 -21.18
C ILE A 714 -0.22 61.41 -20.15
N LYS A 715 -1.13 61.05 -19.24
CA LYS A 715 -1.01 59.82 -18.45
C LYS A 715 -1.72 58.72 -19.22
N PRO A 716 -1.05 57.61 -19.59
CA PRO A 716 -1.73 56.47 -20.19
C PRO A 716 -2.79 55.95 -19.21
N GLY A 717 -4.05 56.02 -19.60
CA GLY A 717 -5.13 55.32 -18.93
C GLY A 717 -5.16 53.89 -19.46
N PHE A 718 -4.96 52.91 -18.58
CA PHE A 718 -5.10 51.51 -18.92
C PHE A 718 -6.54 51.09 -18.60
N GLY A 719 -7.25 50.56 -19.60
CA GLY A 719 -8.55 49.94 -19.44
C GLY A 719 -8.54 48.59 -20.13
N CYS A 720 -9.09 47.57 -19.49
CA CYS A 720 -9.24 46.25 -20.09
C CYS A 720 -10.62 46.17 -20.76
N LEU A 721 -10.66 45.61 -21.97
CA LEU A 721 -11.90 45.29 -22.66
C LEU A 721 -12.41 43.94 -22.17
N THR A 722 -13.67 43.88 -21.74
CA THR A 722 -14.26 42.62 -21.25
C THR A 722 -14.81 41.80 -22.41
N LEU A 723 -14.32 40.58 -22.55
CA LEU A 723 -14.78 39.59 -23.53
C LEU A 723 -15.63 38.52 -22.84
N SER A 724 -16.56 37.93 -23.59
CA SER A 724 -17.37 36.79 -23.16
C SER A 724 -17.27 35.69 -24.21
N LEU A 725 -16.78 34.51 -23.82
CA LEU A 725 -16.81 33.29 -24.64
C LEU A 725 -17.98 32.42 -24.19
N LYS A 726 -18.84 32.00 -25.13
CA LYS A 726 -20.02 31.17 -24.88
C LYS A 726 -20.08 30.01 -25.87
N LEU A 727 -20.52 28.84 -25.40
CA LEU A 727 -20.76 27.64 -26.21
C LEU A 727 -22.27 27.48 -26.48
N PHE A 728 -22.64 27.15 -27.72
CA PHE A 728 -24.01 27.00 -28.19
C PHE A 728 -24.33 25.55 -28.58
N LYS A 729 -25.59 25.18 -28.40
CA LYS A 729 -26.10 23.82 -28.69
C LYS A 729 -26.11 23.52 -30.19
N GLU A 730 -26.33 24.55 -31.02
CA GLU A 730 -26.53 24.42 -32.47
C GLU A 730 -25.90 25.57 -33.26
N LYS A 731 -25.74 25.37 -34.58
CA LYS A 731 -25.21 26.36 -35.53
C LYS A 731 -26.03 27.66 -35.63
N SER A 732 -27.25 27.67 -35.12
CA SER A 732 -28.14 28.84 -35.08
C SER A 732 -27.71 29.90 -34.05
N TYR A 733 -26.86 29.53 -33.07
CA TYR A 733 -26.43 30.40 -31.96
C TYR A 733 -27.59 30.98 -31.14
N SER A 734 -28.74 30.29 -31.13
CA SER A 734 -29.93 30.70 -30.37
C SER A 734 -29.78 30.42 -28.88
N GLU A 735 -29.44 29.19 -28.52
CA GLU A 735 -29.40 28.69 -27.14
C GLU A 735 -27.96 28.37 -26.69
N PRO A 736 -27.40 29.15 -25.74
CA PRO A 736 -26.14 28.81 -25.10
C PRO A 736 -26.34 27.70 -24.06
N TYR A 737 -25.29 26.93 -23.81
CA TYR A 737 -25.23 26.03 -22.65
C TYR A 737 -25.22 26.85 -21.35
N GLN A 738 -26.02 26.44 -20.37
CA GLN A 738 -26.06 27.03 -19.03
C GLN A 738 -24.94 26.48 -18.14
N GLU A 739 -24.56 27.18 -17.07
CA GLU A 739 -23.48 26.75 -16.16
C GLU A 739 -23.74 25.35 -15.55
N SER A 740 -24.99 25.00 -15.28
CA SER A 740 -25.37 23.67 -14.75
C SER A 740 -25.27 22.53 -15.77
N GLU A 741 -25.09 22.84 -17.06
CA GLU A 741 -24.98 21.85 -18.14
C GLU A 741 -23.51 21.49 -18.46
N TYR A 742 -22.54 22.09 -17.74
CA TYR A 742 -21.13 21.70 -17.82
C TYR A 742 -20.83 20.57 -16.83
N PRO A 743 -20.00 19.57 -17.19
CA PRO A 743 -19.23 19.46 -18.43
C PRO A 743 -20.07 19.01 -19.64
N VAL A 744 -19.85 19.64 -20.79
CA VAL A 744 -20.58 19.32 -22.04
C VAL A 744 -19.98 18.06 -22.68
N VAL A 745 -20.76 16.98 -22.72
CA VAL A 745 -20.37 15.71 -23.33
C VAL A 745 -20.80 15.67 -24.80
N LYS A 746 -19.85 15.39 -25.69
CA LYS A 746 -20.06 15.23 -27.14
C LYS A 746 -19.25 14.06 -27.67
N TYR A 747 -19.72 13.42 -28.73
CA TYR A 747 -18.94 12.39 -29.42
C TYR A 747 -17.78 13.03 -30.19
N LEU A 748 -16.69 12.28 -30.37
CA LEU A 748 -15.57 12.73 -31.20
C LEU A 748 -16.07 13.11 -32.60
N ARG A 749 -15.55 14.21 -33.14
CA ARG A 749 -15.92 14.85 -34.42
C ARG A 749 -17.27 15.56 -34.45
N GLU A 750 -18.05 15.57 -33.37
CA GLU A 750 -19.22 16.44 -33.28
C GLU A 750 -18.80 17.92 -33.18
N ALA A 751 -19.61 18.81 -33.74
CA ALA A 751 -19.31 20.24 -33.76
C ALA A 751 -19.66 20.91 -32.42
N LEU A 752 -18.74 21.76 -31.94
CA LEU A 752 -18.92 22.69 -30.85
C LEU A 752 -19.01 24.11 -31.40
N TYR A 753 -20.05 24.85 -31.05
CA TYR A 753 -20.33 26.18 -31.61
C TYR A 753 -19.96 27.29 -30.63
N PHE A 754 -18.88 28.01 -30.88
CA PHE A 754 -18.38 29.08 -30.00
C PHE A 754 -18.76 30.46 -30.52
N GLU A 755 -19.15 31.35 -29.61
CA GLU A 755 -19.34 32.79 -29.85
C GLU A 755 -18.49 33.58 -28.84
N VAL A 756 -17.64 34.47 -29.35
CA VAL A 756 -16.93 35.46 -28.54
C VAL A 756 -17.56 36.82 -28.77
N GLU A 757 -17.91 37.50 -27.70
CA GLU A 757 -18.58 38.80 -27.68
C GLU A 757 -17.73 39.83 -26.92
N LEU A 758 -17.53 41.01 -27.52
CA LEU A 758 -17.01 42.18 -26.84
C LEU A 758 -18.14 42.92 -26.11
N LEU A 759 -18.13 42.91 -24.77
CA LEU A 759 -19.25 43.41 -23.97
C LEU A 759 -19.34 44.95 -23.94
N GLN A 760 -18.20 45.63 -23.86
CA GLN A 760 -18.08 47.10 -23.82
C GLN A 760 -16.70 47.53 -24.38
N PRO A 761 -16.58 48.73 -24.98
CA PRO A 761 -17.60 49.74 -25.26
C PRO A 761 -18.35 49.48 -26.58
N LYS A 762 -19.57 50.02 -26.69
CA LYS A 762 -20.43 49.94 -27.88
C LYS A 762 -19.97 50.90 -29.00
N ASP A 763 -18.69 50.89 -29.33
CA ASP A 763 -18.09 51.72 -30.40
C ASP A 763 -18.09 50.95 -31.72
N ALA A 764 -18.78 51.47 -32.73
CA ALA A 764 -18.88 50.85 -34.05
C ALA A 764 -17.54 50.75 -34.79
N ARG A 765 -16.51 51.48 -34.36
CA ARG A 765 -15.15 51.46 -34.96
C ARG A 765 -14.29 50.33 -34.42
N LEU A 766 -14.69 49.68 -33.33
CA LEU A 766 -13.98 48.55 -32.76
C LEU A 766 -14.42 47.25 -33.44
N ALA A 767 -13.45 46.41 -33.79
CA ALA A 767 -13.68 45.08 -34.31
C ALA A 767 -12.97 44.05 -33.43
N LEU A 768 -13.68 43.00 -33.04
CA LEU A 768 -13.13 41.86 -32.32
C LEU A 768 -12.39 40.96 -33.32
N ASN A 769 -11.10 40.69 -33.08
CA ASN A 769 -10.35 39.69 -33.82
C ASN A 769 -9.79 38.65 -32.85
N LEU A 770 -9.91 37.36 -33.19
CA LEU A 770 -9.31 36.28 -32.42
C LEU A 770 -7.96 35.97 -33.08
N ASP A 771 -6.88 36.03 -32.31
CA ASP A 771 -5.53 35.81 -32.82
C ASP A 771 -5.13 34.36 -32.59
N ASP A 772 -4.82 34.00 -31.35
CA ASP A 772 -4.50 32.63 -30.95
C ASP A 772 -5.58 32.06 -30.04
N CYS A 773 -5.97 30.81 -30.31
CA CYS A 773 -6.93 30.05 -29.52
C CYS A 773 -6.42 28.63 -29.39
N TRP A 774 -6.32 28.11 -28.18
CA TRP A 774 -5.84 26.76 -27.92
C TRP A 774 -6.65 26.08 -26.81
N THR A 775 -6.48 24.77 -26.72
CA THR A 775 -7.06 23.94 -25.68
C THR A 775 -5.96 23.23 -24.91
N THR A 776 -6.25 22.89 -23.67
CA THR A 776 -5.37 22.20 -22.75
C THR A 776 -6.08 20.99 -22.14
N ASN A 777 -5.32 20.03 -21.61
CA ASN A 777 -5.86 18.87 -20.90
C ASN A 777 -6.19 19.15 -19.42
N SER A 778 -5.98 20.37 -18.93
CA SER A 778 -6.30 20.78 -17.56
C SER A 778 -6.90 22.19 -17.54
N GLN A 779 -7.41 22.62 -16.39
CA GLN A 779 -7.95 23.97 -16.18
C GLN A 779 -6.90 25.09 -16.31
N SER A 780 -5.61 24.76 -16.28
CA SER A 780 -4.53 25.75 -16.42
C SER A 780 -4.29 26.10 -17.89
N GLN A 781 -4.37 27.39 -18.23
CA GLN A 781 -4.13 27.92 -19.58
C GLN A 781 -2.71 27.61 -20.11
N ASP A 782 -1.74 27.46 -19.20
CA ASP A 782 -0.33 27.22 -19.52
C ASP A 782 0.06 25.73 -19.46
N SER A 783 -0.91 24.83 -19.24
CA SER A 783 -0.62 23.40 -19.18
C SER A 783 -0.31 22.80 -20.55
N LEU A 784 0.59 21.82 -20.56
CA LEU A 784 0.94 21.05 -21.75
C LEU A 784 0.25 19.68 -21.68
N PRO A 785 -0.25 19.12 -22.80
CA PRO A 785 -0.14 19.64 -24.17
C PRO A 785 -1.15 20.75 -24.50
N GLN A 786 -0.71 21.71 -25.34
CA GLN A 786 -1.57 22.73 -25.95
C GLN A 786 -1.90 22.34 -27.39
N TRP A 787 -3.18 22.29 -27.75
CA TRP A 787 -3.62 22.13 -29.15
C TRP A 787 -4.25 23.42 -29.66
N HIS A 788 -3.60 24.04 -30.65
CA HIS A 788 -4.05 25.30 -31.23
C HIS A 788 -5.21 25.08 -32.20
N ILE A 789 -6.33 25.76 -31.93
CA ILE A 789 -7.51 25.86 -32.79
C ILE A 789 -7.31 26.97 -33.85
N LEU A 790 -6.74 28.10 -33.42
CA LEU A 790 -6.41 29.26 -34.26
C LEU A 790 -4.94 29.66 -34.05
N ASN A 791 -4.27 30.00 -35.14
CA ASN A 791 -2.90 30.53 -35.14
C ASN A 791 -2.89 31.83 -35.96
N HIS A 792 -2.49 32.95 -35.34
CA HIS A 792 -2.43 34.28 -35.98
C HIS A 792 -3.73 34.67 -36.71
N GLY A 793 -4.88 34.33 -36.14
CA GLY A 793 -6.22 34.60 -36.66
C GLY A 793 -6.69 33.72 -37.81
N CYS A 794 -5.92 32.68 -38.18
CA CYS A 794 -6.29 31.70 -39.21
C CYS A 794 -6.50 30.30 -38.60
N GLU A 795 -7.23 29.45 -39.32
CA GLU A 795 -7.43 28.06 -38.93
C GLU A 795 -6.10 27.28 -38.88
N ASN A 796 -5.96 26.38 -37.89
CA ASN A 796 -4.75 25.57 -37.77
C ASN A 796 -4.65 24.55 -38.92
N ASN A 797 -3.72 24.79 -39.85
CA ASN A 797 -3.47 23.90 -41.00
C ASN A 797 -2.99 22.49 -40.62
N LYS A 798 -2.52 22.28 -39.39
CA LYS A 798 -2.12 20.96 -38.87
C LYS A 798 -3.30 20.13 -38.40
N ASP A 799 -4.49 20.72 -38.24
CA ASP A 799 -5.70 20.00 -37.88
C ASP A 799 -6.37 19.44 -39.15
N SER A 800 -6.74 18.15 -39.10
CA SER A 800 -7.50 17.51 -40.17
C SER A 800 -8.94 18.02 -40.24
N TYR A 801 -9.48 18.48 -39.11
CA TYR A 801 -10.82 19.03 -38.97
C TYR A 801 -10.74 20.51 -38.62
N ARG A 802 -10.35 21.31 -39.61
CA ARG A 802 -10.13 22.75 -39.47
C ARG A 802 -11.34 23.48 -38.89
N THR A 803 -11.05 24.47 -38.06
CA THR A 803 -12.03 25.43 -37.53
C THR A 803 -12.77 26.13 -38.66
N VAL A 804 -14.10 26.22 -38.55
CA VAL A 804 -14.94 26.89 -39.55
C VAL A 804 -15.52 28.16 -38.94
N PHE A 805 -15.24 29.30 -39.54
CA PHE A 805 -15.82 30.59 -39.13
C PHE A 805 -17.23 30.77 -39.70
N HIS A 806 -18.13 31.32 -38.88
CA HIS A 806 -19.48 31.66 -39.27
C HIS A 806 -19.66 33.17 -39.35
N THR A 807 -20.37 33.64 -40.38
CA THR A 807 -20.71 35.05 -40.53
C THR A 807 -21.65 35.48 -39.41
N VAL A 808 -21.47 36.72 -38.95
CA VAL A 808 -22.36 37.35 -37.97
C VAL A 808 -23.09 38.46 -38.68
N ASP A 809 -24.42 38.37 -38.69
CA ASP A 809 -25.29 39.38 -39.28
C ASP A 809 -25.99 40.22 -38.20
N TYR A 810 -26.44 41.40 -38.60
CA TYR A 810 -27.21 42.28 -37.73
C TYR A 810 -28.55 41.62 -37.32
N SER A 811 -28.85 41.64 -36.03
CA SER A 811 -30.13 41.14 -35.48
C SER A 811 -30.54 41.93 -34.25
N LEU A 812 -31.74 41.67 -33.71
CA LEU A 812 -32.21 42.31 -32.47
C LEU A 812 -31.25 42.07 -31.29
N ARG A 813 -30.55 40.93 -31.28
CA ARG A 813 -29.51 40.57 -30.29
C ARG A 813 -28.13 41.12 -30.67
N VAL A 814 -27.81 41.18 -31.95
CA VAL A 814 -26.49 41.61 -32.45
C VAL A 814 -26.58 42.98 -33.12
N LYS A 815 -26.32 44.03 -32.34
CA LYS A 815 -26.34 45.43 -32.84
C LYS A 815 -25.08 45.84 -33.60
N PHE A 816 -23.92 45.27 -33.23
CA PHE A 816 -22.63 45.53 -33.87
C PHE A 816 -22.00 44.18 -34.25
N PRO A 817 -22.21 43.69 -35.49
CA PRO A 817 -21.68 42.40 -35.91
C PRO A 817 -20.15 42.28 -35.74
N GLN A 818 -19.42 43.39 -35.90
CA GLN A 818 -17.98 43.46 -35.70
C GLN A 818 -17.52 43.21 -34.24
N HIS A 819 -18.43 43.21 -33.26
CA HIS A 819 -18.11 42.89 -31.85
C HIS A 819 -18.19 41.39 -31.54
N PHE A 820 -18.56 40.57 -32.52
CA PHE A 820 -18.76 39.14 -32.35
C PHE A 820 -17.89 38.34 -33.31
N LYS A 821 -17.41 37.19 -32.83
CA LYS A 821 -16.78 36.15 -33.66
C LYS A 821 -17.42 34.81 -33.36
N ARG A 822 -17.86 34.12 -34.40
CA ARG A 822 -18.50 32.80 -34.32
C ARG A 822 -17.67 31.79 -35.10
N PHE A 823 -17.42 30.64 -34.49
CA PHE A 823 -16.72 29.54 -35.14
C PHE A 823 -17.19 28.20 -34.60
N GLU A 824 -16.98 27.13 -35.38
CA GLU A 824 -17.16 25.75 -34.93
C GLU A 824 -15.83 24.99 -34.89
N VAL A 825 -15.71 24.12 -33.88
CA VAL A 825 -14.57 23.21 -33.69
C VAL A 825 -15.10 21.80 -33.57
N ARG A 826 -14.45 20.81 -34.19
CA ARG A 826 -14.83 19.41 -34.10
C ARG A 826 -14.21 18.78 -32.86
N MET A 827 -15.00 18.10 -32.04
CA MET A 827 -14.55 17.52 -30.77
C MET A 827 -13.40 16.52 -30.99
N PHE A 828 -12.33 16.65 -30.22
CA PHE A 828 -11.17 15.75 -30.19
C PHE A 828 -10.76 15.48 -28.73
N THR A 829 -9.79 14.59 -28.53
CA THR A 829 -9.27 14.27 -27.19
C THR A 829 -7.75 14.21 -27.20
N PHE A 830 -7.13 14.50 -26.05
CA PHE A 830 -5.70 14.40 -25.86
C PHE A 830 -5.28 12.95 -25.61
N VAL A 831 -4.14 12.55 -26.16
CA VAL A 831 -3.64 11.16 -26.10
C VAL A 831 -2.21 11.18 -25.55
N GLN A 832 -1.89 10.27 -24.62
CA GLN A 832 -0.53 10.03 -24.15
C GLN A 832 -0.14 8.60 -24.55
N GLY A 833 0.71 8.46 -25.56
CA GLY A 833 1.02 7.15 -26.15
C GLY A 833 -0.16 6.58 -26.95
N THR A 834 -0.61 5.36 -26.63
CA THR A 834 -1.75 4.67 -27.28
C THR A 834 -3.02 4.62 -26.43
N SER A 835 -3.00 5.18 -25.21
CA SER A 835 -4.15 5.22 -24.30
C SER A 835 -4.81 6.60 -24.29
N LEU A 836 -6.15 6.60 -24.33
CA LEU A 836 -6.97 7.80 -24.09
C LEU A 836 -6.71 8.29 -22.67
N ILE A 837 -6.32 9.56 -22.52
CA ILE A 837 -6.23 10.20 -21.21
C ILE A 837 -7.66 10.60 -20.85
N GLN A 838 -8.29 9.83 -19.97
CA GLN A 838 -9.60 10.17 -19.42
C GLN A 838 -9.36 10.65 -17.98
N GLU A 839 -9.72 11.91 -17.70
CA GLU A 839 -9.94 12.37 -16.31
C GLU A 839 -11.25 11.77 -15.77
#